data_AF-A0A8H6MRT8-F1
#
_entry.id   AF-A0A8H6MRT8-F1
#
_cell.length_a   1.000
_cell.length_b   1.000
_cell.length_c   1.000
_cell.angle_alpha   90.00
_cell.angle_beta   90.00
_cell.angle_gamma   90.00
#
_symmetry.space_group_name_H-M   'P 1'
#
loop_
_entity.id
_entity.type
_entity.pdbx_description
1 polymer ?
#
loop_
_entity_poly.entity_id
_entity_poly.type
_entity_poly.pdbx_seq_one_letter_code
_entity_poly.pdbx_strand_id
1 'polypeptide(L)'
;MPRSVYLNPRTGPLPAADTSAVQAFHHQLPSFAPTPLVSLPDVTKELGVRAVFLKDESSRLGLPAFKILGASWGTFRAVAARLGLNPTDTPLADLADAAHRASIALYAATEGNHGRAVAAMARILGVPARIYVPRSVNGEAATLIASEGAHVIVSDLHYDDAVLEAWEAAKVAPNGLFVQDTSFEGYEEIPAWIVEGYSTLLVEAERQVAAQGLTPSLVVTPVGVGSLAHAVVSHCKSAASPRAVLAVEPDTAPCLWKSLHAGGPVSVHTTRTIMDGLNCGTVSLTAWDDLKTGVDASATVSDFEAHQAVEYLATKGIRSGPCGGATLAAVRRLAQVTPRPEYLSEDAVVVLLNTEGLRKYDAPLDVSSDDPIELTRILTKIDSSNPDLSEAEGAGEGAVANYVSAWLQHRDIETHWLEKIPGRPSVIGVLRGKGGGKSLMLNGHIDTVSLGSYSPDLDPLAGEEKDGKVFGRGSLDMKAGVAASMAAMARILRDGCPQRGDVILAAVADEENFSKGTEEVLAAGWQADAAVIPEPTQQEMGVAHKGFVWIEIDVLGVAAHGSMPEVGVDAILLAGAVQTALLEFAKTLPSDPRVGCASLHGGLIRGGEEPSSYPDKCTLTVEFRTVPSQTKESVLRDVKGLLEKVAAQTPGLKYAPPRVTFSRPPYALSDDDAFMGTFAGSVKKVTGSTPEPIGFSFWCDAALLYEAGIPAVVYGPKGAGLHGKEEWVGSESVREVTDILETVIRDFCA
;
A
#
# COMPACT_ATOMS: atom_id res chain seq x y z
N MET A 1 18.15 8.16 2.02
CA MET A 1 18.51 9.13 3.08
C MET A 1 17.69 8.82 4.32
N PRO A 2 18.18 9.08 5.54
CA PRO A 2 17.30 8.98 6.70
C PRO A 2 16.18 10.03 6.59
N ARG A 3 14.92 9.62 6.74
CA ARG A 3 13.76 10.54 6.92
C ARG A 3 14.12 11.60 7.95
N SER A 4 14.02 12.87 7.62
CA SER A 4 14.37 13.94 8.54
C SER A 4 13.39 13.97 9.72
N VAL A 5 13.92 14.18 10.92
CA VAL A 5 13.09 14.61 12.05
C VAL A 5 12.89 16.11 11.90
N TYR A 6 11.64 16.56 11.86
CA TYR A 6 11.33 17.99 11.89
C TYR A 6 11.71 18.52 13.28
N LEU A 7 12.60 19.51 13.35
CA LEU A 7 12.91 20.24 14.57
C LEU A 7 12.22 21.61 14.47
N ASN A 8 11.32 21.91 15.41
CA ASN A 8 10.48 23.10 15.31
C ASN A 8 11.12 24.31 15.99
N PRO A 9 11.52 25.35 15.24
CA PRO A 9 12.09 26.57 15.85
C PRO A 9 11.01 27.51 16.43
N ARG A 10 9.72 27.20 16.25
CA ARG A 10 8.59 28.08 16.58
C ARG A 10 7.92 27.75 17.91
N THR A 11 8.51 26.87 18.73
CA THR A 11 7.83 26.43 19.95
C THR A 11 7.78 27.48 21.04
N GLY A 12 6.67 27.53 21.76
CA GLY A 12 6.44 28.47 22.85
C GLY A 12 5.52 27.92 23.94
N PRO A 13 5.40 28.65 25.07
CA PRO A 13 4.44 28.31 26.11
C PRO A 13 3.00 28.56 25.63
N LEU A 14 2.07 27.78 26.16
CA LEU A 14 0.63 27.94 25.92
C LEU A 14 -0.09 28.41 27.20
N PRO A 15 -1.29 29.00 27.10
CA PRO A 15 -2.07 29.40 28.27
C PRO A 15 -2.35 28.24 29.22
N ALA A 16 -2.40 28.54 30.52
CA ALA A 16 -2.79 27.57 31.55
C ALA A 16 -4.21 27.05 31.31
N ALA A 17 -4.37 25.73 31.24
CA ALA A 17 -5.66 25.06 31.22
C ALA A 17 -5.94 24.45 32.61
N ASP A 18 -7.06 24.83 33.23
CA ASP A 18 -7.52 24.16 34.44
C ASP A 18 -8.25 22.88 34.05
N THR A 19 -7.65 21.74 34.38
CA THR A 19 -8.21 20.43 34.10
C THR A 19 -8.80 19.75 35.34
N SER A 20 -8.81 20.42 36.51
CA SER A 20 -9.20 19.84 37.80
C SER A 20 -10.56 19.13 37.81
N ALA A 21 -11.53 19.69 37.09
CA ALA A 21 -12.86 19.10 36.90
C ALA A 21 -12.81 17.75 36.18
N VAL A 22 -11.89 17.57 35.23
CA VAL A 22 -11.68 16.32 34.49
C VAL A 22 -11.22 15.21 35.44
N GLN A 23 -10.24 15.48 36.31
CA GLN A 23 -9.76 14.45 37.24
C GLN A 23 -10.82 14.14 38.31
N ALA A 24 -11.53 15.16 38.81
CA ALA A 24 -12.64 14.95 39.73
C ALA A 24 -13.75 14.09 39.11
N PHE A 25 -14.03 14.26 37.82
CA PHE A 25 -14.96 13.41 37.07
C PHE A 25 -14.44 11.98 36.92
N HIS A 26 -13.21 11.77 36.45
CA HIS A 26 -12.70 10.42 36.20
C HIS A 26 -12.62 9.57 37.47
N HIS A 27 -12.37 10.17 38.64
CA HIS A 27 -12.43 9.47 39.92
C HIS A 27 -13.83 8.95 40.29
N GLN A 28 -14.88 9.41 39.62
CA GLN A 28 -16.25 8.89 39.78
C GLN A 28 -16.53 7.68 38.86
N LEU A 29 -15.69 7.41 37.85
CA LEU A 29 -15.92 6.29 36.95
C LEU A 29 -15.72 4.94 37.67
N PRO A 30 -16.59 3.95 37.40
CA PRO A 30 -16.43 2.61 37.98
C PRO A 30 -15.07 2.01 37.65
N SER A 31 -14.41 1.44 38.67
CA SER A 31 -13.10 0.78 38.53
C SER A 31 -11.96 1.70 38.06
N PHE A 32 -12.10 3.03 38.21
CA PHE A 32 -11.02 3.96 37.90
C PHE A 32 -9.82 3.74 38.82
N ALA A 33 -8.66 3.54 38.19
CA ALA A 33 -7.36 3.52 38.84
C ALA A 33 -6.32 4.16 37.89
N PRO A 34 -5.30 4.85 38.43
CA PRO A 34 -4.17 5.29 37.62
C PRO A 34 -3.49 4.11 36.94
N THR A 35 -3.22 4.22 35.64
CA THR A 35 -2.49 3.19 34.90
C THR A 35 -1.00 3.17 35.27
N PRO A 36 -0.29 2.06 35.05
CA PRO A 36 1.13 1.95 35.37
C PRO A 36 2.01 2.98 34.63
N LEU A 37 3.06 3.43 35.33
CA LEU A 37 4.21 4.09 34.74
C LEU A 37 5.40 3.14 34.87
N VAL A 38 5.91 2.62 33.75
CA VAL A 38 6.95 1.59 33.72
C VAL A 38 8.31 2.22 33.41
N SER A 39 9.34 1.90 34.18
CA SER A 39 10.71 2.35 33.91
C SER A 39 11.41 1.47 32.87
N LEU A 40 12.14 2.08 31.94
CA LEU A 40 12.89 1.41 30.86
C LEU A 40 14.40 1.69 31.01
N PRO A 41 15.11 1.02 31.93
CA PRO A 41 16.52 1.31 32.21
C PRO A 41 17.45 1.02 31.04
N ASP A 42 17.16 0.00 30.22
CA ASP A 42 17.99 -0.32 29.05
C ASP A 42 17.91 0.78 28.01
N VAL A 43 16.70 1.30 27.73
CA VAL A 43 16.50 2.45 26.83
C VAL A 43 17.12 3.71 27.43
N THR A 44 17.06 3.89 28.74
CA THR A 44 17.72 5.01 29.43
C THR A 44 19.21 5.03 29.16
N LYS A 45 19.87 3.87 29.28
CA LYS A 45 21.29 3.70 28.97
C LYS A 45 21.59 3.85 27.48
N GLU A 46 20.76 3.26 26.62
CA GLU A 46 20.86 3.36 25.17
C GLU A 46 20.84 4.82 24.70
N LEU A 47 19.89 5.59 25.21
CA LEU A 47 19.75 7.00 24.87
C LEU A 47 20.78 7.86 25.61
N GLY A 48 21.33 7.45 26.76
CA GLY A 48 22.21 8.30 27.57
C GLY A 48 21.46 9.51 28.15
N VAL A 49 20.26 9.26 28.67
CA VAL A 49 19.40 10.25 29.36
C VAL A 49 19.24 9.87 30.83
N ARG A 50 18.64 10.74 31.64
CA ARG A 50 18.48 10.51 33.09
C ARG A 50 17.48 9.40 33.40
N ALA A 51 16.35 9.37 32.71
CA ALA A 51 15.33 8.33 32.86
C ALA A 51 14.41 8.25 31.64
N VAL A 52 13.93 7.04 31.34
CA VAL A 52 12.88 6.78 30.36
C VAL A 52 11.75 6.02 31.04
N PHE A 53 10.55 6.58 30.95
CA PHE A 53 9.32 5.97 31.44
C PHE A 53 8.34 5.73 30.30
N LEU A 54 7.54 4.67 30.42
CA LEU A 54 6.42 4.39 29.54
C LEU A 54 5.13 4.45 30.35
N LYS A 55 4.22 5.36 29.99
CA LYS A 55 2.88 5.45 30.55
C LYS A 55 1.99 4.46 29.78
N ASP A 56 1.54 3.41 30.47
CA ASP A 56 0.90 2.26 29.84
C ASP A 56 -0.64 2.33 29.88
N GLU A 57 -1.26 2.82 28.80
CA GLU A 57 -2.72 2.91 28.69
C GLU A 57 -3.38 1.65 28.07
N SER A 58 -2.64 0.54 27.96
CA SER A 58 -3.14 -0.73 27.39
C SER A 58 -4.25 -1.42 28.20
N SER A 59 -4.63 -0.87 29.36
CA SER A 59 -5.62 -1.45 30.28
C SER A 59 -6.54 -0.43 30.95
N ARG A 60 -6.62 0.80 30.42
CA ARG A 60 -7.38 1.89 31.02
C ARG A 60 -8.86 1.53 31.19
N LEU A 61 -9.33 1.53 32.44
CA LEU A 61 -10.73 1.19 32.79
C LEU A 61 -11.18 -0.19 32.26
N GLY A 62 -10.25 -1.13 32.13
CA GLY A 62 -10.52 -2.47 31.58
C GLY A 62 -10.64 -2.50 30.05
N LEU A 63 -10.37 -1.39 29.36
CA LEU A 63 -10.33 -1.27 27.92
C LEU A 63 -8.87 -1.25 27.42
N PRO A 64 -8.61 -1.72 26.19
CA PRO A 64 -7.25 -1.86 25.67
C PRO A 64 -6.64 -0.54 25.15
N ALA A 65 -7.14 0.64 25.58
CA ALA A 65 -6.67 1.94 25.10
C ALA A 65 -7.12 3.12 25.97
N PHE A 66 -6.42 4.25 25.85
CA PHE A 66 -6.67 5.50 26.56
C PHE A 66 -7.99 6.22 26.20
N LYS A 67 -8.59 5.91 25.04
CA LYS A 67 -9.67 6.72 24.42
C LYS A 67 -10.90 6.93 25.31
N ILE A 68 -11.13 6.05 26.26
CA ILE A 68 -12.19 6.17 27.27
C ILE A 68 -12.07 7.42 28.14
N LEU A 69 -10.87 7.95 28.38
CA LEU A 69 -10.71 9.20 29.14
C LEU A 69 -11.40 10.37 28.40
N GLY A 70 -11.05 10.56 27.12
CA GLY A 70 -11.67 11.60 26.30
C GLY A 70 -13.16 11.35 26.03
N ALA A 71 -13.50 10.14 25.58
CA ALA A 71 -14.89 9.81 25.23
C ALA A 71 -15.83 9.93 26.44
N SER A 72 -15.42 9.53 27.64
CA SER A 72 -16.25 9.63 28.83
C SER A 72 -16.47 11.07 29.27
N TRP A 73 -15.42 11.90 29.31
CA TRP A 73 -15.54 13.32 29.67
C TRP A 73 -16.34 14.11 28.62
N GLY A 74 -16.06 13.89 27.34
CA GLY A 74 -16.82 14.51 26.24
C GLY A 74 -18.29 14.15 26.26
N THR A 75 -18.62 12.86 26.50
CA THR A 75 -20.01 12.41 26.66
C THR A 75 -20.67 13.06 27.87
N PHE A 76 -19.99 13.08 29.03
CA PHE A 76 -20.52 13.68 30.26
C PHE A 76 -20.86 15.16 30.07
N ARG A 77 -19.95 15.94 29.48
CA ARG A 77 -20.15 17.35 29.16
C ARG A 77 -21.30 17.55 28.17
N ALA A 78 -21.36 16.75 27.12
CA ALA A 78 -22.38 16.85 26.08
C ALA A 78 -23.79 16.52 26.60
N VAL A 79 -23.90 15.50 27.45
CA VAL A 79 -25.17 15.16 28.12
C VAL A 79 -25.56 16.26 29.11
N ALA A 80 -24.62 16.76 29.91
CA ALA A 80 -24.89 17.85 30.85
C ALA A 80 -25.40 19.10 30.13
N ALA A 81 -24.72 19.51 29.06
CA ALA A 81 -25.13 20.64 28.22
C ALA A 81 -26.52 20.44 27.61
N ARG A 82 -26.80 19.25 27.07
CA ARG A 82 -28.12 18.91 26.50
C ARG A 82 -29.25 18.99 27.51
N LEU A 83 -28.98 18.66 28.77
CA LEU A 83 -29.96 18.64 29.86
C LEU A 83 -29.98 19.93 30.70
N GLY A 84 -29.13 20.92 30.37
CA GLY A 84 -29.01 22.17 31.14
C GLY A 84 -28.45 21.97 32.55
N LEU A 85 -27.63 20.94 32.76
CA LEU A 85 -26.98 20.62 34.04
C LEU A 85 -25.58 21.24 34.09
N ASN A 86 -25.14 21.69 35.28
CA ASN A 86 -23.77 22.18 35.45
C ASN A 86 -22.81 20.99 35.65
N PRO A 87 -21.87 20.72 34.73
CA PRO A 87 -20.98 19.57 34.82
C PRO A 87 -20.03 19.60 36.03
N THR A 88 -19.74 20.76 36.63
CA THR A 88 -18.87 20.83 37.83
C THR A 88 -19.59 20.43 39.11
N ASP A 89 -20.92 20.56 39.14
CA ASP A 89 -21.73 20.38 40.35
C ASP A 89 -22.63 19.14 40.30
N THR A 90 -22.65 18.44 39.14
CA THR A 90 -23.52 17.28 38.91
C THR A 90 -22.72 15.98 39.07
N PRO A 91 -23.01 15.15 40.08
CA PRO A 91 -22.44 13.81 40.18
C PRO A 91 -22.79 12.94 38.97
N LEU A 92 -21.90 12.02 38.59
CA LEU A 92 -22.11 11.12 37.45
C LEU A 92 -23.42 10.30 37.56
N ALA A 93 -23.78 9.85 38.77
CA ALA A 93 -25.01 9.10 39.00
C ALA A 93 -26.27 9.92 38.69
N ASP A 94 -26.30 11.19 39.11
CA ASP A 94 -27.43 12.09 38.86
C ASP A 94 -27.58 12.41 37.37
N LEU A 95 -26.44 12.56 36.67
CA LEU A 95 -26.43 12.74 35.22
C LEU A 95 -26.91 11.49 34.49
N ALA A 96 -26.50 10.29 34.91
CA ALA A 96 -26.96 9.03 34.33
C ALA A 96 -28.48 8.89 34.46
N ASP A 97 -29.02 9.13 35.66
CA ASP A 97 -30.45 9.13 35.93
C ASP A 97 -31.21 10.15 35.06
N ALA A 98 -30.67 11.35 34.89
CA ALA A 98 -31.26 12.38 34.04
C ALA A 98 -31.22 12.01 32.55
N ALA A 99 -30.10 11.46 32.07
CA ALA A 99 -29.94 11.00 30.69
C ALA A 99 -30.91 9.87 30.35
N HIS A 100 -31.09 8.92 31.27
CA HIS A 100 -32.03 7.83 31.13
C HIS A 100 -33.48 8.33 31.05
N ARG A 101 -33.89 9.24 31.96
CA ARG A 101 -35.24 9.86 31.92
C ARG A 101 -35.49 10.66 30.63
N ALA A 102 -34.46 11.32 30.11
CA ALA A 102 -34.54 12.06 28.86
C ALA A 102 -34.45 11.17 27.61
N SER A 103 -34.25 9.86 27.76
CA SER A 103 -34.07 8.91 26.63
C SER A 103 -32.96 9.34 25.67
N ILE A 104 -31.82 9.81 26.21
CA ILE A 104 -30.63 10.12 25.40
C ILE A 104 -30.16 8.85 24.70
N ALA A 105 -29.70 8.98 23.45
CA ALA A 105 -29.02 7.92 22.72
C ALA A 105 -27.71 8.44 22.12
N LEU A 106 -26.61 7.71 22.33
CA LEU A 106 -25.28 8.10 21.85
C LEU A 106 -25.02 7.55 20.44
N TYR A 107 -24.39 8.37 19.61
CA TYR A 107 -24.00 8.04 18.24
C TYR A 107 -22.52 8.36 18.06
N ALA A 108 -21.77 7.47 17.41
CA ALA A 108 -20.38 7.72 17.01
C ALA A 108 -20.02 6.86 15.80
N ALA A 109 -18.98 7.25 15.08
CA ALA A 109 -18.34 6.41 14.07
C ALA A 109 -16.92 6.03 14.52
N THR A 110 -16.48 4.83 14.17
CA THR A 110 -15.14 4.37 14.55
C THR A 110 -14.63 3.23 13.67
N GLU A 111 -13.30 3.09 13.63
CA GLU A 111 -12.64 1.86 13.20
C GLU A 111 -12.03 1.07 14.38
N GLY A 112 -12.30 1.47 15.62
CA GLY A 112 -11.78 0.73 16.78
C GLY A 112 -12.11 1.33 18.13
N ASN A 113 -11.09 1.85 18.82
CA ASN A 113 -11.14 2.13 20.26
C ASN A 113 -12.08 3.30 20.66
N HIS A 114 -12.40 4.24 19.76
CA HIS A 114 -13.28 5.38 20.09
C HIS A 114 -14.73 4.92 20.29
N GLY A 115 -15.29 4.18 19.33
CA GLY A 115 -16.66 3.70 19.45
C GLY A 115 -16.83 2.69 20.59
N ARG A 116 -15.79 1.90 20.90
CA ARG A 116 -15.80 1.04 22.10
C ARG A 116 -15.83 1.87 23.38
N ALA A 117 -15.08 2.97 23.43
CA ALA A 117 -15.09 3.89 24.57
C ALA A 117 -16.43 4.60 24.75
N VAL A 118 -17.06 5.06 23.66
CA VAL A 118 -18.42 5.64 23.68
C VAL A 118 -19.45 4.60 24.13
N ALA A 119 -19.35 3.36 23.63
CA ALA A 119 -20.21 2.25 24.04
C ALA A 119 -20.08 1.93 25.54
N ALA A 120 -18.86 1.87 26.06
CA ALA A 120 -18.61 1.67 27.49
C ALA A 120 -19.19 2.82 28.34
N MET A 121 -19.06 4.08 27.89
CA MET A 121 -19.68 5.21 28.58
C MET A 121 -21.21 5.17 28.52
N ALA A 122 -21.79 4.76 27.39
CA ALA A 122 -23.24 4.56 27.26
C ALA A 122 -23.76 3.52 28.27
N ARG A 123 -23.02 2.42 28.43
CA ARG A 123 -23.30 1.38 29.43
C ARG A 123 -23.21 1.93 30.87
N ILE A 124 -22.23 2.78 31.18
CA ILE A 124 -22.09 3.44 32.50
C ILE A 124 -23.30 4.35 32.77
N LEU A 125 -23.77 5.08 31.76
CA LEU A 125 -24.92 5.99 31.88
C LEU A 125 -26.29 5.27 31.80
N GLY A 126 -26.32 3.98 31.44
CA GLY A 126 -27.57 3.25 31.24
C GLY A 126 -28.39 3.74 30.03
N VAL A 127 -27.72 4.20 28.97
CA VAL A 127 -28.33 4.71 27.73
C VAL A 127 -27.89 3.89 26.51
N PRO A 128 -28.69 3.82 25.43
CA PRO A 128 -28.29 3.11 24.21
C PRO A 128 -27.15 3.83 23.47
N ALA A 129 -26.28 3.05 22.82
CA ALA A 129 -25.29 3.54 21.87
C ALA A 129 -25.47 2.88 20.50
N ARG A 130 -25.32 3.68 19.43
CA ARG A 130 -25.28 3.23 18.04
C ARG A 130 -23.93 3.62 17.45
N ILE A 131 -23.14 2.63 17.09
CA ILE A 131 -21.76 2.82 16.63
C ILE A 131 -21.66 2.42 15.17
N TYR A 132 -21.35 3.37 14.31
CA TYR A 132 -21.15 3.17 12.89
C TYR A 132 -19.70 2.74 12.64
N VAL A 133 -19.52 1.67 11.87
CA VAL A 133 -18.22 1.15 11.49
C VAL A 133 -18.19 1.00 9.96
N PRO A 134 -17.14 1.44 9.25
CA PRO A 134 -17.05 1.20 7.82
C PRO A 134 -16.88 -0.30 7.53
N ARG A 135 -17.22 -0.72 6.30
CA ARG A 135 -17.13 -2.12 5.86
C ARG A 135 -15.72 -2.72 5.99
N SER A 136 -14.69 -1.88 5.96
CA SER A 136 -13.28 -2.23 6.14
C SER A 136 -12.94 -2.70 7.56
N VAL A 137 -13.77 -2.40 8.57
CA VAL A 137 -13.49 -2.78 9.95
C VAL A 137 -13.56 -4.29 10.11
N ASN A 138 -12.50 -4.87 10.69
CA ASN A 138 -12.46 -6.30 10.92
C ASN A 138 -13.61 -6.76 11.84
N GLY A 139 -14.08 -8.00 11.66
CA GLY A 139 -15.18 -8.54 12.46
C GLY A 139 -14.88 -8.56 13.97
N GLU A 140 -13.61 -8.57 14.36
CA GLU A 140 -13.17 -8.55 15.76
C GLU A 140 -13.46 -7.20 16.45
N ALA A 141 -13.16 -6.06 15.82
CA ALA A 141 -13.39 -4.74 16.36
C ALA A 141 -14.89 -4.44 16.50
N ALA A 142 -15.70 -4.80 15.50
CA ALA A 142 -17.16 -4.73 15.59
C ALA A 142 -17.69 -5.59 16.75
N THR A 143 -17.16 -6.80 16.93
CA THR A 143 -17.54 -7.69 18.05
C THR A 143 -17.16 -7.09 19.41
N LEU A 144 -15.98 -6.50 19.53
CA LEU A 144 -15.52 -5.85 20.76
C LEU A 144 -16.38 -4.64 21.11
N ILE A 145 -16.79 -3.82 20.14
CA ILE A 145 -17.71 -2.70 20.36
C ILE A 145 -19.09 -3.22 20.81
N ALA A 146 -19.63 -4.22 20.12
CA ALA A 146 -20.92 -4.81 20.47
C ALA A 146 -20.91 -5.45 21.87
N SER A 147 -19.78 -5.99 22.31
CA SER A 147 -19.62 -6.59 23.65
C SER A 147 -19.80 -5.59 24.81
N GLU A 148 -19.67 -4.29 24.54
CA GLU A 148 -19.97 -3.22 25.51
C GLU A 148 -21.47 -2.88 25.58
N GLY A 149 -22.32 -3.54 24.77
CA GLY A 149 -23.78 -3.34 24.72
C GLY A 149 -24.25 -2.36 23.65
N ALA A 150 -23.37 -1.93 22.74
CA ALA A 150 -23.73 -1.04 21.63
C ALA A 150 -24.38 -1.79 20.45
N HIS A 151 -25.25 -1.09 19.73
CA HIS A 151 -25.74 -1.54 18.43
C HIS A 151 -24.74 -1.09 17.35
N VAL A 152 -24.03 -2.05 16.76
CA VAL A 152 -23.05 -1.78 15.69
C VAL A 152 -23.76 -1.76 14.34
N ILE A 153 -23.54 -0.70 13.57
CA ILE A 153 -24.11 -0.49 12.24
C ILE A 153 -22.95 -0.46 11.25
N VAL A 154 -22.96 -1.37 10.28
CA VAL A 154 -21.93 -1.40 9.24
C VAL A 154 -22.35 -0.44 8.12
N SER A 155 -21.54 0.60 7.88
CA SER A 155 -21.71 1.50 6.76
C SER A 155 -21.11 0.86 5.50
N ASP A 156 -21.80 1.01 4.36
CA ASP A 156 -21.32 0.53 3.06
C ASP A 156 -20.18 1.42 2.46
N LEU A 157 -19.77 2.45 3.19
CA LEU A 157 -18.88 3.52 2.73
C LEU A 157 -17.57 3.59 3.55
N HIS A 158 -16.68 4.54 3.19
CA HIS A 158 -15.38 4.72 3.87
C HIS A 158 -15.55 5.37 5.26
N TYR A 159 -14.48 5.48 6.04
CA TYR A 159 -14.53 6.02 7.40
C TYR A 159 -15.20 7.42 7.49
N ASP A 160 -14.79 8.36 6.64
CA ASP A 160 -15.35 9.72 6.63
C ASP A 160 -16.85 9.72 6.33
N ASP A 161 -17.30 8.81 5.47
CA ASP A 161 -18.72 8.63 5.17
C ASP A 161 -19.49 8.04 6.36
N ALA A 162 -18.89 7.09 7.09
CA ALA A 162 -19.48 6.53 8.32
C ALA A 162 -19.64 7.60 9.41
N VAL A 163 -18.70 8.55 9.50
CA VAL A 163 -18.80 9.73 10.39
C VAL A 163 -20.00 10.59 10.00
N LEU A 164 -20.14 10.91 8.72
CA LEU A 164 -21.28 11.69 8.20
C LEU A 164 -22.61 10.96 8.41
N GLU A 165 -22.67 9.66 8.15
CA GLU A 165 -23.86 8.84 8.35
C GLU A 165 -24.28 8.82 9.82
N ALA A 166 -23.33 8.61 10.73
CA ALA A 166 -23.58 8.65 12.17
C ALA A 166 -24.04 10.03 12.64
N TRP A 167 -23.48 11.11 12.08
CA TRP A 167 -23.87 12.47 12.40
C TRP A 167 -25.32 12.77 11.95
N GLU A 168 -25.65 12.44 10.71
CA GLU A 168 -27.01 12.64 10.19
C GLU A 168 -28.03 11.77 10.95
N ALA A 169 -27.68 10.52 11.27
CA ALA A 169 -28.51 9.65 12.10
C ALA A 169 -28.77 10.23 13.50
N ALA A 170 -27.76 10.87 14.10
CA ALA A 170 -27.91 11.51 15.41
C ALA A 170 -28.85 12.73 15.38
N LYS A 171 -28.89 13.48 14.27
CA LYS A 171 -29.77 14.65 14.09
C LYS A 171 -31.25 14.27 13.98
N VAL A 172 -31.54 13.17 13.28
CA VAL A 172 -32.93 12.72 13.06
C VAL A 172 -33.50 11.94 14.23
N ALA A 173 -32.62 11.38 15.08
CA ALA A 173 -33.03 10.64 16.26
C ALA A 173 -33.54 11.57 17.37
N PRO A 174 -34.74 11.31 17.96
CA PRO A 174 -35.18 12.02 19.15
C PRO A 174 -34.13 11.90 20.26
N ASN A 175 -33.63 13.03 20.74
CA ASN A 175 -32.59 13.11 21.78
C ASN A 175 -31.28 12.37 21.43
N GLY A 176 -30.97 12.23 20.14
CA GLY A 176 -29.68 11.76 19.66
C GLY A 176 -28.54 12.71 20.04
N LEU A 177 -27.40 12.14 20.44
CA LEU A 177 -26.20 12.89 20.77
C LEU A 177 -25.00 12.25 20.07
N PHE A 178 -24.44 12.98 19.11
CA PHE A 178 -23.25 12.58 18.39
C PHE A 178 -22.01 12.86 19.25
N VAL A 179 -21.13 11.88 19.41
CA VAL A 179 -19.89 11.96 20.22
C VAL A 179 -18.72 11.42 19.41
N GLN A 180 -18.13 12.28 18.57
CA GLN A 180 -16.95 11.99 17.76
C GLN A 180 -15.69 12.73 18.26
N ASP A 181 -14.53 12.06 18.18
CA ASP A 181 -13.19 12.57 18.54
C ASP A 181 -12.48 13.40 17.45
N THR A 182 -13.14 13.56 16.30
CA THR A 182 -12.69 14.33 15.14
C THR A 182 -13.57 15.58 15.00
N SER A 183 -12.95 16.75 14.77
CA SER A 183 -13.68 18.01 14.54
C SER A 183 -13.76 18.33 13.04
N PHE A 184 -14.85 18.98 12.68
CA PHE A 184 -15.12 19.54 11.35
C PHE A 184 -16.01 20.78 11.54
N GLU A 185 -16.19 21.56 10.48
CA GLU A 185 -16.94 22.82 10.54
C GLU A 185 -18.35 22.61 11.13
N GLY A 186 -18.63 23.30 12.23
CA GLY A 186 -19.88 23.23 12.98
C GLY A 186 -19.96 22.14 14.04
N TYR A 187 -18.86 21.42 14.32
CA TYR A 187 -18.74 20.42 15.37
C TYR A 187 -17.36 20.44 16.03
N GLU A 188 -17.11 21.46 16.85
CA GLU A 188 -15.83 21.69 17.51
C GLU A 188 -15.91 21.47 19.03
N GLU A 189 -17.09 21.67 19.63
CA GLU A 189 -17.27 21.71 21.08
C GLU A 189 -17.03 20.34 21.75
N ILE A 190 -17.71 19.28 21.28
CA ILE A 190 -17.54 17.93 21.84
C ILE A 190 -16.13 17.38 21.62
N PRO A 191 -15.52 17.52 20.42
CA PRO A 191 -14.11 17.18 20.23
C PRO A 191 -13.17 17.91 21.19
N ALA A 192 -13.39 19.19 21.47
CA ALA A 192 -12.59 19.94 22.44
C ALA A 192 -12.72 19.35 23.86
N TRP A 193 -13.92 18.96 24.29
CA TRP A 193 -14.09 18.25 25.56
C TRP A 193 -13.42 16.87 25.54
N ILE A 194 -13.45 16.14 24.43
CA ILE A 194 -12.74 14.86 24.34
C ILE A 194 -11.22 15.07 24.55
N VAL A 195 -10.64 16.12 23.97
CA VAL A 195 -9.23 16.50 24.19
C VAL A 195 -8.95 16.81 25.66
N GLU A 196 -9.80 17.60 26.33
CA GLU A 196 -9.68 17.89 27.77
C GLU A 196 -9.60 16.60 28.61
N GLY A 197 -10.37 15.58 28.25
CA GLY A 197 -10.43 14.31 28.97
C GLY A 197 -9.08 13.59 29.03
N TYR A 198 -8.28 13.68 27.98
CA TYR A 198 -6.97 13.03 27.93
C TYR A 198 -5.97 13.60 28.95
N SER A 199 -6.19 14.81 29.48
CA SER A 199 -5.32 15.42 30.51
C SER A 199 -5.08 14.53 31.72
N THR A 200 -6.00 13.63 32.05
CA THR A 200 -5.87 12.73 33.21
C THR A 200 -4.66 11.83 33.11
N LEU A 201 -4.36 11.24 31.94
CA LEU A 201 -3.18 10.38 31.79
C LEU A 201 -1.87 11.18 31.96
N LEU A 202 -1.88 12.46 31.58
CA LEU A 202 -0.72 13.36 31.65
C LEU A 202 -0.45 13.81 33.10
N VAL A 203 -1.51 14.19 33.82
CA VAL A 203 -1.44 14.50 35.26
C VAL A 203 -1.00 13.28 36.06
N GLU A 204 -1.52 12.09 35.74
CA GLU A 204 -1.06 10.85 36.37
C GLU A 204 0.42 10.59 36.11
N ALA A 205 0.86 10.66 34.85
CA ALA A 205 2.26 10.43 34.49
C ALA A 205 3.19 11.42 35.20
N GLU A 206 2.83 12.71 35.23
CA GLU A 206 3.58 13.74 35.95
C GLU A 206 3.68 13.45 37.44
N ARG A 207 2.56 13.11 38.11
CA ARG A 207 2.55 12.74 39.53
C ARG A 207 3.40 11.49 39.81
N GLN A 208 3.33 10.49 38.95
CA GLN A 208 4.09 9.24 39.08
C GLN A 208 5.60 9.45 38.87
N VAL A 209 6.01 10.36 37.97
CA VAL A 209 7.41 10.76 37.79
C VAL A 209 7.88 11.62 38.97
N ALA A 210 7.05 12.57 39.43
CA ALA A 210 7.36 13.41 40.60
C ALA A 210 7.51 12.59 41.89
N ALA A 211 6.74 11.50 42.05
CA ALA A 211 6.89 10.57 43.16
C ALA A 211 8.26 9.87 43.18
N GLN A 212 9.00 9.88 42.06
CA GLN A 212 10.38 9.40 41.97
C GLN A 212 11.42 10.52 42.12
N GLY A 213 11.00 11.75 42.47
CA GLY A 213 11.89 12.90 42.63
C GLY A 213 12.42 13.46 41.30
N LEU A 214 11.70 13.22 40.20
CA LEU A 214 12.07 13.62 38.85
C LEU A 214 11.02 14.57 38.24
N THR A 215 11.34 15.22 37.14
CA THR A 215 10.40 16.05 36.38
C THR A 215 10.55 15.72 34.89
N PRO A 216 9.47 15.39 34.17
CA PRO A 216 9.55 15.12 32.73
C PRO A 216 10.08 16.34 31.97
N SER A 217 11.03 16.12 31.06
CA SER A 217 11.55 17.14 30.14
C SER A 217 11.11 16.94 28.70
N LEU A 218 10.78 15.69 28.32
CA LEU A 218 10.30 15.32 26.99
C LEU A 218 9.12 14.34 27.12
N VAL A 219 8.03 14.62 26.41
CA VAL A 219 6.90 13.68 26.25
C VAL A 219 6.81 13.27 24.79
N VAL A 220 6.74 11.97 24.52
CA VAL A 220 6.62 11.41 23.17
C VAL A 220 5.20 10.92 22.98
N THR A 221 4.50 11.49 22.00
CA THR A 221 3.08 11.24 21.74
C THR A 221 2.85 10.75 20.31
N PRO A 222 2.10 9.66 20.12
CA PRO A 222 1.70 9.24 18.79
C PRO A 222 0.54 10.12 18.29
N VAL A 223 0.50 10.35 16.99
CA VAL A 223 -0.44 11.27 16.33
C VAL A 223 -1.26 10.52 15.30
N GLY A 224 -2.58 10.55 15.46
CA GLY A 224 -3.57 10.24 14.41
C GLY A 224 -4.21 11.54 13.94
N VAL A 225 -5.51 11.73 14.19
CA VAL A 225 -6.21 13.02 13.91
C VAL A 225 -5.70 14.22 14.74
N GLY A 226 -4.80 14.00 15.70
CA GLY A 226 -4.17 15.06 16.50
C GLY A 226 -4.77 15.31 17.89
N SER A 227 -5.91 14.70 18.26
CA SER A 227 -6.61 15.00 19.53
C SER A 227 -5.78 14.67 20.79
N LEU A 228 -5.08 13.52 20.83
CA LEU A 228 -4.16 13.21 21.93
C LEU A 228 -2.94 14.14 21.94
N ALA A 229 -2.35 14.38 20.77
CA ALA A 229 -1.18 15.24 20.64
C ALA A 229 -1.49 16.68 21.09
N HIS A 230 -2.70 17.17 20.79
CA HIS A 230 -3.21 18.45 21.27
C HIS A 230 -3.25 18.47 22.80
N ALA A 231 -3.85 17.48 23.45
CA ALA A 231 -3.86 17.40 24.92
C ALA A 231 -2.45 17.36 25.52
N VAL A 232 -1.53 16.62 24.90
CA VAL A 232 -0.12 16.55 25.30
C VAL A 232 0.55 17.90 25.19
N VAL A 233 0.38 18.59 24.07
CA VAL A 233 0.91 19.93 23.83
C VAL A 233 0.35 20.92 24.84
N SER A 234 -0.97 20.99 25.01
CA SER A 234 -1.60 21.92 25.96
C SER A 234 -1.05 21.67 27.37
N HIS A 235 -0.99 20.42 27.86
CA HIS A 235 -0.44 20.10 29.19
C HIS A 235 1.06 20.41 29.33
N CYS A 236 1.86 20.08 28.32
CA CYS A 236 3.32 20.25 28.38
C CYS A 236 3.74 21.71 28.27
N LYS A 237 3.05 22.49 27.44
CA LYS A 237 3.38 23.90 27.16
C LYS A 237 2.72 24.87 28.13
N SER A 238 1.66 24.44 28.83
CA SER A 238 1.03 25.25 29.88
C SER A 238 1.65 25.08 31.26
N ALA A 239 2.61 24.17 31.43
CA ALA A 239 3.29 23.93 32.68
C ALA A 239 4.17 25.13 33.09
N ALA A 240 4.38 25.34 34.39
CA ALA A 240 5.24 26.41 34.91
C ALA A 240 6.68 26.35 34.34
N SER A 241 7.17 25.13 34.09
CA SER A 241 8.35 24.86 33.27
C SER A 241 7.91 24.07 32.04
N PRO A 242 7.79 24.71 30.86
CA PRO A 242 7.35 24.02 29.65
C PRO A 242 8.23 22.83 29.30
N ARG A 243 7.59 21.76 28.82
CA ARG A 243 8.24 20.50 28.45
C ARG A 243 8.32 20.37 26.94
N ALA A 244 9.31 19.64 26.45
CA ALA A 244 9.40 19.34 25.04
C ALA A 244 8.39 18.25 24.65
N VAL A 245 7.87 18.30 23.42
CA VAL A 245 6.95 17.33 22.84
C VAL A 245 7.55 16.79 21.55
N LEU A 246 7.68 15.46 21.47
CA LEU A 246 7.97 14.73 20.24
C LEU A 246 6.70 14.06 19.73
N ALA A 247 6.23 14.48 18.57
CA ALA A 247 5.15 13.82 17.84
C ALA A 247 5.69 12.66 17.00
N VAL A 248 4.94 11.56 16.90
CA VAL A 248 5.24 10.46 15.97
C VAL A 248 4.04 10.04 15.14
N GLU A 249 4.27 9.84 13.85
CA GLU A 249 3.31 9.29 12.88
C GLU A 249 3.94 8.11 12.11
N PRO A 250 3.13 7.23 11.50
CA PRO A 250 3.62 6.32 10.48
C PRO A 250 4.13 7.11 9.27
N ASP A 251 5.20 6.63 8.62
CA ASP A 251 5.68 7.21 7.35
C ASP A 251 4.69 7.08 6.20
N THR A 252 3.73 6.17 6.32
CA THR A 252 2.61 5.98 5.38
C THR A 252 1.41 6.89 5.64
N ALA A 253 1.32 7.57 6.78
CA ALA A 253 0.32 8.60 7.07
C ALA A 253 0.86 9.81 7.89
N PRO A 254 1.90 10.54 7.41
CA PRO A 254 2.60 11.56 8.20
C PRO A 254 1.99 12.96 8.03
N CYS A 255 0.69 13.11 8.30
CA CYS A 255 -0.05 14.35 7.99
C CYS A 255 0.43 15.58 8.78
N LEU A 256 0.73 15.44 10.08
CA LEU A 256 1.26 16.50 10.92
C LEU A 256 2.71 16.84 10.52
N TRP A 257 3.55 15.82 10.31
CA TRP A 257 4.94 16.00 9.90
C TRP A 257 5.03 16.77 8.57
N LYS A 258 4.19 16.42 7.57
CA LYS A 258 4.14 17.17 6.29
C LYS A 258 3.58 18.58 6.48
N SER A 259 2.55 18.73 7.32
CA SER A 259 1.97 20.05 7.61
C SER A 259 2.97 21.00 8.29
N LEU A 260 3.79 20.48 9.22
CA LEU A 260 4.82 21.25 9.92
C LEU A 260 5.90 21.74 8.95
N HIS A 261 6.35 20.89 8.02
CA HIS A 261 7.30 21.25 6.96
C HIS A 261 6.71 22.27 5.98
N ALA A 262 5.44 22.10 5.58
CA ALA A 262 4.75 23.04 4.69
C ALA A 262 4.41 24.38 5.36
N GLY A 263 4.36 24.43 6.70
CA GLY A 263 4.00 25.60 7.49
C GLY A 263 2.49 25.87 7.61
N GLY A 264 1.66 24.97 7.07
CA GLY A 264 0.20 25.00 7.05
C GLY A 264 -0.38 23.57 7.00
N PRO A 265 -1.67 23.38 7.31
CA PRO A 265 -2.28 22.06 7.28
C PRO A 265 -2.31 21.53 5.84
N VAL A 266 -1.85 20.29 5.65
CA VAL A 266 -1.91 19.56 4.38
C VAL A 266 -2.52 18.19 4.62
N SER A 267 -3.33 17.74 3.66
CA SER A 267 -3.83 16.37 3.65
C SER A 267 -2.87 15.47 2.87
N VAL A 268 -2.72 14.24 3.32
CA VAL A 268 -1.89 13.21 2.68
C VAL A 268 -2.76 12.02 2.33
N HIS A 269 -2.48 11.40 1.18
CA HIS A 269 -3.05 10.09 0.88
C HIS A 269 -2.34 9.05 1.74
N THR A 270 -3.10 8.25 2.47
CA THR A 270 -2.54 7.22 3.34
C THR A 270 -2.54 5.85 2.66
N THR A 271 -1.70 4.94 3.14
CA THR A 271 -1.66 3.54 2.69
C THR A 271 -1.74 2.62 3.90
N ARG A 272 -1.70 1.30 3.69
CA ARG A 272 -1.78 0.32 4.78
C ARG A 272 -0.64 0.55 5.78
N THR A 273 -0.98 0.51 7.08
CA THR A 273 -0.04 0.49 8.19
C THR A 273 -0.57 -0.41 9.30
N ILE A 274 0.32 -1.05 10.07
CA ILE A 274 -0.03 -1.73 11.33
C ILE A 274 -0.27 -0.74 12.48
N MET A 275 -0.16 0.57 12.27
CA MET A 275 -0.47 1.60 13.25
C MET A 275 -1.85 2.19 12.97
N ASP A 276 -2.90 1.35 12.88
CA ASP A 276 -4.27 1.73 12.45
C ASP A 276 -4.79 3.01 13.13
N GLY A 277 -4.56 3.17 14.44
CA GLY A 277 -4.99 4.35 15.20
C GLY A 277 -4.28 5.66 14.84
N LEU A 278 -3.20 5.59 14.06
CA LEU A 278 -2.39 6.69 13.56
C LEU A 278 -2.53 6.87 12.04
N ASN A 279 -3.30 6.02 11.36
CA ASN A 279 -3.48 6.07 9.91
C ASN A 279 -4.45 7.20 9.51
N CYS A 280 -4.05 8.45 9.70
CA CYS A 280 -4.88 9.62 9.47
C CYS A 280 -4.27 10.52 8.40
N GLY A 281 -5.05 10.84 7.37
CA GLY A 281 -4.60 11.68 6.26
C GLY A 281 -4.61 13.18 6.55
N THR A 282 -5.33 13.62 7.60
CA THR A 282 -5.55 15.05 7.89
C THR A 282 -5.54 15.31 9.40
N VAL A 283 -4.87 16.39 9.80
CA VAL A 283 -4.88 16.88 11.19
C VAL A 283 -6.18 17.63 11.48
N SER A 284 -6.78 17.38 12.63
CA SER A 284 -7.98 18.08 13.12
C SER A 284 -7.77 19.60 13.19
N LEU A 285 -8.74 20.36 12.69
CA LEU A 285 -8.68 21.83 12.59
C LEU A 285 -8.42 22.49 13.94
N THR A 286 -9.12 22.01 14.98
CA THR A 286 -9.01 22.55 16.35
C THR A 286 -7.68 22.25 17.03
N ALA A 287 -6.90 21.29 16.50
CA ALA A 287 -5.59 20.93 17.05
C ALA A 287 -4.44 21.69 16.38
N TRP A 288 -4.63 22.16 15.13
CA TRP A 288 -3.53 22.63 14.30
C TRP A 288 -2.72 23.80 14.91
N ASP A 289 -3.38 24.84 15.41
CA ASP A 289 -2.70 26.04 15.91
C ASP A 289 -1.81 25.73 17.12
N ASP A 290 -2.31 24.93 18.05
CA ASP A 290 -1.57 24.43 19.20
C ASP A 290 -0.43 23.52 18.77
N LEU A 291 -0.67 22.54 17.90
CA LEU A 291 0.36 21.61 17.44
C LEU A 291 1.50 22.32 16.68
N LYS A 292 1.16 23.30 15.84
CA LYS A 292 2.13 24.11 15.08
C LYS A 292 3.12 24.85 15.99
N THR A 293 2.65 25.34 17.14
CA THR A 293 3.44 26.13 18.09
C THR A 293 3.91 25.34 19.32
N GLY A 294 3.46 24.09 19.48
CA GLY A 294 3.68 23.30 20.69
C GLY A 294 4.48 22.02 20.49
N VAL A 295 4.58 21.49 19.28
CA VAL A 295 5.41 20.32 18.97
C VAL A 295 6.86 20.74 18.71
N ASP A 296 7.81 20.30 19.54
CA ASP A 296 9.24 20.65 19.41
C ASP A 296 9.94 19.79 18.37
N ALA A 297 9.52 18.54 18.21
CA ALA A 297 9.94 17.71 17.12
C ALA A 297 8.83 16.81 16.60
N SER A 298 8.87 16.49 15.32
CA SER A 298 8.00 15.50 14.69
C SER A 298 8.83 14.50 13.91
N ALA A 299 8.59 13.21 14.15
CA ALA A 299 9.27 12.12 13.50
C ALA A 299 8.25 11.16 12.85
N THR A 300 8.66 10.49 11.79
CA THR A 300 7.91 9.40 11.19
C THR A 300 8.62 8.07 11.48
N VAL A 301 7.85 6.99 11.67
CA VAL A 301 8.39 5.64 11.89
C VAL A 301 7.74 4.65 10.92
N SER A 302 8.48 3.63 10.51
CA SER A 302 7.91 2.56 9.68
C SER A 302 7.20 1.54 10.56
N ASP A 303 6.32 0.75 9.94
CA ASP A 303 5.71 -0.41 10.59
C ASP A 303 6.77 -1.35 11.20
N PHE A 304 7.87 -1.57 10.50
CA PHE A 304 8.97 -2.40 10.98
C PHE A 304 9.61 -1.86 12.26
N GLU A 305 9.92 -0.56 12.32
CA GLU A 305 10.47 0.06 13.54
C GLU A 305 9.46 0.00 14.71
N ALA A 306 8.17 0.23 14.44
CA ALA A 306 7.12 0.11 15.45
C ALA A 306 6.97 -1.34 15.95
N HIS A 307 7.06 -2.33 15.05
CA HIS A 307 7.03 -3.74 15.39
C HIS A 307 8.22 -4.15 16.27
N GLN A 308 9.45 -3.75 15.92
CA GLN A 308 10.63 -3.99 16.75
C GLN A 308 10.50 -3.37 18.15
N ALA A 309 9.88 -2.20 18.25
CA ALA A 309 9.57 -1.59 19.53
C ALA A 309 8.53 -2.40 20.33
N VAL A 310 7.49 -2.94 19.68
CA VAL A 310 6.51 -3.84 20.33
C VAL A 310 7.18 -5.12 20.84
N GLU A 311 8.05 -5.75 20.04
CA GLU A 311 8.79 -6.94 20.46
C GLU A 311 9.66 -6.65 21.69
N TYR A 312 10.39 -5.52 21.67
CA TYR A 312 11.17 -5.07 22.82
C TYR A 312 10.30 -4.87 24.07
N LEU A 313 9.16 -4.17 23.95
CA LEU A 313 8.25 -3.91 25.06
C LEU A 313 7.65 -5.21 25.63
N ALA A 314 7.39 -6.20 24.78
CA ALA A 314 6.95 -7.53 25.22
C ALA A 314 8.01 -8.22 26.10
N THR A 315 9.32 -8.05 25.82
CA THR A 315 10.39 -8.55 26.71
C THR A 315 10.38 -7.90 28.11
N LYS A 316 9.72 -6.74 28.25
CA LYS A 316 9.54 -6.02 29.52
C LYS A 316 8.20 -6.30 30.18
N GLY A 317 7.43 -7.25 29.65
CA GLY A 317 6.10 -7.62 30.17
C GLY A 317 5.00 -6.61 29.80
N ILE A 318 5.27 -5.68 28.88
CA ILE A 318 4.32 -4.65 28.45
C ILE A 318 3.61 -5.14 27.20
N ARG A 319 2.28 -5.24 27.26
CA ARG A 319 1.45 -5.72 26.16
C ARG A 319 1.03 -4.56 25.25
N SER A 320 1.99 -3.91 24.61
CA SER A 320 1.76 -2.78 23.69
C SER A 320 1.28 -3.25 22.31
N GLY A 321 0.40 -2.48 21.68
CA GLY A 321 0.20 -2.53 20.23
C GLY A 321 1.16 -1.60 19.46
N PRO A 322 1.16 -1.63 18.11
CA PRO A 322 2.08 -0.83 17.29
C PRO A 322 2.00 0.69 17.50
N CYS A 323 0.82 1.27 17.74
CA CYS A 323 0.68 2.71 17.97
C CYS A 323 1.43 3.15 19.24
N GLY A 324 1.49 2.28 20.25
CA GLY A 324 2.30 2.50 21.44
C GLY A 324 3.79 2.31 21.20
N GLY A 325 4.16 1.28 20.43
CA GLY A 325 5.54 1.00 20.02
C GLY A 325 6.17 2.15 19.23
N ALA A 326 5.36 2.89 18.45
CA ALA A 326 5.78 4.05 17.68
C ALA A 326 6.53 5.11 18.52
N THR A 327 6.12 5.32 19.78
CA THR A 327 6.78 6.32 20.65
C THR A 327 8.22 5.94 21.01
N LEU A 328 8.49 4.65 21.24
CA LEU A 328 9.84 4.15 21.48
C LEU A 328 10.68 4.21 20.21
N ALA A 329 10.10 3.84 19.06
CA ALA A 329 10.78 3.96 17.76
C ALA A 329 11.16 5.42 17.47
N ALA A 330 10.28 6.37 17.74
CA ALA A 330 10.50 7.80 17.49
C ALA A 330 11.63 8.38 18.35
N VAL A 331 11.70 8.05 19.65
CA VAL A 331 12.78 8.59 20.50
C VAL A 331 14.15 8.02 20.11
N ARG A 332 14.21 6.74 19.69
CA ARG A 332 15.42 6.14 19.13
C ARG A 332 15.86 6.85 17.85
N ARG A 333 14.90 7.18 16.98
CA ARG A 333 15.15 7.96 15.77
C ARG A 333 15.67 9.36 16.08
N LEU A 334 15.04 10.05 17.04
CA LEU A 334 15.47 11.37 17.51
C LEU A 334 16.93 11.36 18.01
N ALA A 335 17.34 10.29 18.70
CA ALA A 335 18.70 10.14 19.22
C ALA A 335 19.78 10.01 18.12
N GLN A 336 19.38 9.64 16.91
CA GLN A 336 20.27 9.50 15.74
C GLN A 336 20.46 10.83 14.99
N VAL A 337 19.70 11.88 15.34
CA VAL A 337 19.82 13.21 14.72
C VAL A 337 21.12 13.88 15.17
N THR A 338 21.86 14.47 14.22
CA THR A 338 23.11 15.20 14.49
C THR A 338 23.02 16.65 13.97
N PRO A 339 23.27 17.67 14.82
CA PRO A 339 23.54 17.58 16.26
C PRO A 339 22.32 17.10 17.06
N ARG A 340 22.57 16.44 18.20
CA ARG A 340 21.53 15.91 19.07
C ARG A 340 20.76 17.06 19.76
N PRO A 341 19.41 17.03 19.78
CA PRO A 341 18.62 18.08 20.41
C PRO A 341 18.80 18.17 21.94
N GLU A 342 18.69 19.38 22.49
CA GLU A 342 18.90 19.67 23.92
C GLU A 342 17.91 18.94 24.85
N TYR A 343 16.67 18.73 24.40
CA TYR A 343 15.64 18.00 25.16
C TYR A 343 15.88 16.48 25.22
N LEU A 344 17.00 16.01 24.66
CA LEU A 344 17.53 14.67 24.83
C LEU A 344 18.92 14.73 25.49
N SER A 345 19.17 15.58 26.49
CA SER A 345 20.44 15.65 27.23
C SER A 345 20.61 14.54 28.28
N GLU A 346 21.77 14.47 28.94
CA GLU A 346 22.02 13.55 30.06
C GLU A 346 21.05 13.75 31.25
N ASP A 347 20.51 14.97 31.41
CA ASP A 347 19.52 15.30 32.44
C ASP A 347 18.08 14.99 32.02
N ALA A 348 17.84 14.61 30.76
CA ALA A 348 16.51 14.46 30.21
C ALA A 348 15.73 13.31 30.87
N VAL A 349 14.47 13.58 31.19
CA VAL A 349 13.50 12.59 31.67
C VAL A 349 12.42 12.46 30.59
N VAL A 350 12.43 11.32 29.91
CA VAL A 350 11.55 11.04 28.77
C VAL A 350 10.35 10.23 29.21
N VAL A 351 9.15 10.65 28.81
CA VAL A 351 7.91 9.89 28.99
C VAL A 351 7.35 9.49 27.63
N LEU A 352 7.25 8.18 27.41
CA LEU A 352 6.65 7.57 26.23
C LEU A 352 5.19 7.21 26.51
N LEU A 353 4.28 7.53 25.59
CA LEU A 353 2.87 7.16 25.73
C LEU A 353 2.55 5.87 24.98
N ASN A 354 2.31 4.78 25.70
CA ASN A 354 1.70 3.58 25.10
C ASN A 354 0.18 3.75 25.08
N THR A 355 -0.39 3.93 23.89
CA THR A 355 -1.80 4.28 23.71
C THR A 355 -2.72 3.07 23.50
N GLU A 356 -2.18 1.86 23.34
CA GLU A 356 -2.98 0.68 23.05
C GLU A 356 -2.37 -0.63 23.57
N GLY A 357 -3.25 -1.61 23.74
CA GLY A 357 -2.91 -2.99 24.07
C GLY A 357 -2.52 -3.83 22.86
N LEU A 358 -1.91 -4.98 23.14
CA LEU A 358 -1.54 -5.98 22.14
C LEU A 358 -2.76 -6.42 21.31
N ARG A 359 -2.59 -6.42 19.99
CA ARG A 359 -3.54 -6.93 19.00
C ARG A 359 -2.82 -7.80 17.97
N LYS A 360 -3.57 -8.55 17.16
CA LYS A 360 -3.01 -9.32 16.04
C LYS A 360 -2.78 -8.42 14.82
N TYR A 361 -1.66 -8.61 14.16
CA TYR A 361 -1.27 -7.99 12.88
C TYR A 361 -0.16 -8.84 12.23
N ASP A 362 0.02 -8.70 10.92
CA ASP A 362 1.11 -9.37 10.20
C ASP A 362 2.44 -8.67 10.50
N ALA A 363 3.49 -9.46 10.76
CA ALA A 363 4.81 -8.89 10.98
C ALA A 363 5.27 -8.13 9.71
N PRO A 364 5.55 -6.83 9.80
CA PRO A 364 5.98 -6.03 8.65
C PRO A 364 7.40 -6.40 8.23
N LEU A 365 7.71 -6.19 6.95
CA LEU A 365 9.05 -6.34 6.39
C LEU A 365 9.85 -5.04 6.56
N ASP A 366 11.17 -5.17 6.65
CA ASP A 366 12.06 -4.01 6.75
C ASP A 366 12.08 -3.23 5.43
N VAL A 367 11.75 -1.93 5.50
CA VAL A 367 11.72 -1.00 4.35
C VAL A 367 12.95 -0.08 4.30
N SER A 368 13.88 -0.22 5.25
CA SER A 368 15.02 0.69 5.41
C SER A 368 16.15 0.47 4.41
N SER A 369 16.23 -0.72 3.78
CA SER A 369 17.31 -1.05 2.86
C SER A 369 17.18 -0.34 1.51
N ASP A 370 18.29 0.22 1.03
CA ASP A 370 18.49 0.72 -0.34
C ASP A 370 19.33 -0.26 -1.19
N ASP A 371 19.80 -1.37 -0.61
CA ASP A 371 20.64 -2.33 -1.35
C ASP A 371 19.77 -3.15 -2.31
N PRO A 372 20.10 -3.18 -3.62
CA PRO A 372 19.24 -3.83 -4.62
C PRO A 372 19.13 -5.36 -4.41
N ILE A 373 20.11 -6.00 -3.77
CA ILE A 373 20.06 -7.44 -3.47
C ILE A 373 19.16 -7.71 -2.29
N GLU A 374 19.27 -6.91 -1.22
CA GLU A 374 18.35 -7.06 -0.09
C GLU A 374 16.90 -6.74 -0.52
N LEU A 375 16.69 -5.75 -1.39
CA LEU A 375 15.38 -5.51 -1.99
C LEU A 375 14.89 -6.69 -2.82
N THR A 376 15.75 -7.29 -3.64
CA THR A 376 15.39 -8.49 -4.41
C THR A 376 14.99 -9.64 -3.48
N ARG A 377 15.76 -9.86 -2.41
CA ARG A 377 15.49 -10.90 -1.40
C ARG A 377 14.16 -10.67 -0.69
N ILE A 378 13.87 -9.42 -0.29
CA ILE A 378 12.62 -9.07 0.38
C ILE A 378 11.43 -9.24 -0.57
N LEU A 379 11.49 -8.71 -1.80
CA LEU A 379 10.40 -8.86 -2.77
C LEU A 379 10.14 -10.34 -3.12
N THR A 380 11.18 -11.16 -3.20
CA THR A 380 11.06 -12.61 -3.48
C THR A 380 10.34 -13.36 -2.36
N LYS A 381 10.47 -12.91 -1.11
CA LYS A 381 9.76 -13.51 0.05
C LYS A 381 8.26 -13.22 0.08
N ILE A 382 7.79 -12.28 -0.73
CA ILE A 382 6.38 -11.91 -0.79
C ILE A 382 5.72 -12.72 -1.91
N ASP A 383 4.77 -13.57 -1.57
CA ASP A 383 3.93 -14.22 -2.57
C ASP A 383 3.10 -13.17 -3.30
N SER A 384 3.28 -13.09 -4.60
CA SER A 384 2.52 -12.23 -5.50
C SER A 384 2.09 -12.98 -6.76
N SER A 385 1.91 -14.30 -6.61
CA SER A 385 1.47 -15.15 -7.72
C SER A 385 0.11 -14.71 -8.25
N ASN A 386 0.02 -14.61 -9.58
CA ASN A 386 -1.16 -14.14 -10.28
C ASN A 386 -2.35 -15.08 -9.99
N PRO A 387 -3.48 -14.55 -9.46
CA PRO A 387 -4.60 -15.39 -9.00
C PRO A 387 -5.41 -15.99 -10.15
N ASP A 388 -5.33 -15.42 -11.35
CA ASP A 388 -6.18 -15.76 -12.50
C ASP A 388 -5.45 -16.58 -13.58
N LEU A 389 -4.15 -16.83 -13.41
CA LEU A 389 -3.29 -17.43 -14.44
C LEU A 389 -3.26 -18.96 -14.40
N SER A 390 -3.42 -19.57 -13.23
CA SER A 390 -3.21 -21.01 -13.04
C SER A 390 -4.35 -21.67 -12.25
N GLU A 391 -4.42 -23.00 -12.28
CA GLU A 391 -5.38 -23.75 -11.44
C GLU A 391 -5.10 -23.60 -9.93
N ALA A 392 -3.84 -23.33 -9.55
CA ALA A 392 -3.50 -23.05 -8.17
C ALA A 392 -3.88 -21.60 -7.82
N GLU A 393 -4.54 -21.41 -6.68
CA GLU A 393 -4.90 -20.09 -6.17
C GLU A 393 -3.62 -19.26 -5.90
N GLY A 394 -3.47 -18.16 -6.62
CA GLY A 394 -2.40 -17.19 -6.41
C GLY A 394 -2.75 -16.18 -5.31
N ALA A 395 -1.74 -15.62 -4.65
CA ALA A 395 -1.92 -14.66 -3.56
C ALA A 395 -2.37 -13.26 -4.02
N GLY A 396 -2.14 -12.90 -5.29
CA GLY A 396 -2.35 -11.54 -5.81
C GLY A 396 -1.30 -10.55 -5.34
N GLU A 397 -1.33 -9.34 -5.90
CA GLU A 397 -0.24 -8.36 -5.80
C GLU A 397 -0.32 -7.47 -4.55
N GLY A 398 -1.38 -7.60 -3.75
CA GLY A 398 -1.65 -6.71 -2.61
C GLY A 398 -0.49 -6.62 -1.62
N ALA A 399 0.12 -7.75 -1.23
CA ALA A 399 1.22 -7.75 -0.25
C ALA A 399 2.48 -7.07 -0.79
N VAL A 400 2.85 -7.33 -2.05
CA VAL A 400 4.04 -6.74 -2.68
C VAL A 400 3.83 -5.26 -3.01
N ALA A 401 2.64 -4.87 -3.46
CA ALA A 401 2.26 -3.47 -3.66
C ALA A 401 2.30 -2.66 -2.35
N ASN A 402 1.83 -3.24 -1.24
CA ASN A 402 1.95 -2.62 0.08
C ASN A 402 3.42 -2.40 0.48
N TYR A 403 4.29 -3.39 0.24
CA TYR A 403 5.72 -3.24 0.52
C TYR A 403 6.37 -2.14 -0.33
N VAL A 404 6.11 -2.12 -1.64
CA VAL A 404 6.63 -1.09 -2.55
C VAL A 404 6.15 0.30 -2.12
N SER A 405 4.87 0.44 -1.79
CA SER A 405 4.30 1.71 -1.29
C SER A 405 4.98 2.18 0.00
N ALA A 406 5.10 1.28 0.98
CA ALA A 406 5.77 1.58 2.26
C ALA A 406 7.25 1.94 2.04
N TRP A 407 7.95 1.26 1.14
CA TRP A 407 9.34 1.56 0.81
C TRP A 407 9.50 2.96 0.18
N LEU A 408 8.58 3.36 -0.71
CA LEU A 408 8.56 4.69 -1.32
C LEU A 408 8.26 5.78 -0.28
N GLN A 409 7.21 5.58 0.53
CA GLN A 409 6.79 6.53 1.57
C GLN A 409 7.82 6.66 2.70
N HIS A 410 8.54 5.58 3.01
CA HIS A 410 9.70 5.62 3.91
C HIS A 410 10.81 6.56 3.43
N ARG A 411 10.80 6.97 2.17
CA ARG A 411 11.76 7.93 1.58
C ARG A 411 11.12 9.26 1.23
N ASP A 412 9.86 9.47 1.62
CA ASP A 412 9.02 10.60 1.21
C ASP A 412 8.97 10.78 -0.31
N ILE A 413 9.03 9.66 -1.06
CA ILE A 413 8.78 9.65 -2.50
C ILE A 413 7.25 9.73 -2.68
N GLU A 414 6.81 10.53 -3.66
CA GLU A 414 5.39 10.66 -3.98
C GLU A 414 4.85 9.31 -4.45
N THR A 415 3.78 8.81 -3.82
CA THR A 415 3.26 7.46 -4.04
C THR A 415 1.78 7.51 -4.38
N HIS A 416 1.36 6.72 -5.39
CA HIS A 416 -0.03 6.56 -5.79
C HIS A 416 -0.39 5.09 -5.89
N TRP A 417 -1.58 4.74 -5.40
CA TRP A 417 -2.16 3.40 -5.47
C TRP A 417 -3.20 3.35 -6.57
N LEU A 418 -3.04 2.43 -7.53
CA LEU A 418 -3.99 2.21 -8.62
C LEU A 418 -4.58 0.81 -8.47
N GLU A 419 -5.88 0.70 -8.28
CA GLU A 419 -6.57 -0.58 -8.08
C GLU A 419 -7.99 -0.54 -8.64
N LYS A 420 -8.09 -0.33 -9.94
CA LYS A 420 -9.37 -0.39 -10.66
C LYS A 420 -9.97 -1.81 -10.61
N ILE A 421 -9.12 -2.82 -10.52
CA ILE A 421 -9.52 -4.23 -10.36
C ILE A 421 -9.20 -4.64 -8.92
N PRO A 422 -10.22 -4.92 -8.08
CA PRO A 422 -10.01 -5.30 -6.70
C PRO A 422 -9.04 -6.48 -6.56
N GLY A 423 -8.05 -6.33 -5.68
CA GLY A 423 -7.01 -7.34 -5.44
C GLY A 423 -5.84 -7.33 -6.42
N ARG A 424 -5.83 -6.44 -7.43
CA ARG A 424 -4.78 -6.34 -8.46
C ARG A 424 -4.10 -4.95 -8.48
N PRO A 425 -3.57 -4.46 -7.34
CA PRO A 425 -3.05 -3.10 -7.27
C PRO A 425 -1.72 -2.92 -8.02
N SER A 426 -1.59 -1.79 -8.70
CA SER A 426 -0.33 -1.23 -9.20
C SER A 426 0.08 -0.02 -8.36
N VAL A 427 1.39 0.24 -8.26
CA VAL A 427 1.94 1.33 -7.46
C VAL A 427 2.78 2.25 -8.34
N ILE A 428 2.51 3.56 -8.25
CA ILE A 428 3.32 4.59 -8.90
C ILE A 428 4.14 5.32 -7.85
N GLY A 429 5.46 5.39 -8.08
CA GLY A 429 6.38 6.22 -7.31
C GLY A 429 6.95 7.35 -8.17
N VAL A 430 6.91 8.60 -7.72
CA VAL A 430 7.41 9.75 -8.50
C VAL A 430 8.50 10.50 -7.75
N LEU A 431 9.69 10.52 -8.35
CA LEU A 431 10.77 11.41 -7.94
C LEU A 431 10.74 12.66 -8.82
N ARG A 432 10.14 13.74 -8.30
CA ARG A 432 9.99 15.00 -9.04
C ARG A 432 11.35 15.62 -9.36
N GLY A 433 11.52 16.03 -10.61
CA GLY A 433 12.68 16.78 -11.08
C GLY A 433 12.55 18.28 -10.81
N LYS A 434 13.64 19.01 -11.04
CA LYS A 434 13.69 20.49 -10.89
C LYS A 434 12.93 21.26 -11.97
N GLY A 435 12.44 20.60 -13.01
CA GLY A 435 11.66 21.18 -14.11
C GLY A 435 12.43 21.38 -15.42
N GLY A 436 11.75 21.12 -16.53
CA GLY A 436 12.20 21.37 -17.90
C GLY A 436 13.24 20.37 -18.44
N GLY A 437 13.39 19.21 -17.81
CA GLY A 437 14.08 18.03 -18.34
C GLY A 437 13.07 16.98 -18.85
N LYS A 438 13.58 15.89 -19.43
CA LYS A 438 12.76 14.76 -19.91
C LYS A 438 12.46 13.77 -18.79
N SER A 439 11.24 13.26 -18.76
CA SER A 439 10.76 12.29 -17.78
C SER A 439 11.04 10.85 -18.20
N LEU A 440 11.41 9.99 -17.26
CA LEU A 440 11.71 8.57 -17.49
C LEU A 440 10.82 7.68 -16.63
N MET A 441 10.18 6.69 -17.26
CA MET A 441 9.44 5.64 -16.57
C MET A 441 10.29 4.37 -16.42
N LEU A 442 10.31 3.79 -15.23
CA LEU A 442 10.83 2.46 -14.93
C LEU A 442 9.62 1.55 -14.71
N ASN A 443 9.24 0.77 -15.71
CA ASN A 443 8.02 -0.05 -15.69
C ASN A 443 8.38 -1.51 -15.45
N GLY A 444 7.98 -2.09 -14.32
CA GLY A 444 8.24 -3.50 -14.02
C GLY A 444 7.07 -4.14 -13.29
N HIS A 445 6.75 -5.36 -13.67
CA HIS A 445 5.64 -6.09 -13.06
C HIS A 445 6.03 -6.67 -11.69
N ILE A 446 5.03 -6.77 -10.80
CA ILE A 446 5.18 -7.26 -9.43
C ILE A 446 4.45 -8.58 -9.19
N ASP A 447 3.62 -9.04 -10.12
CA ASP A 447 3.08 -10.39 -10.12
C ASP A 447 4.10 -11.42 -10.56
N THR A 448 3.84 -12.69 -10.24
CA THR A 448 4.64 -13.82 -10.73
C THR A 448 3.72 -14.90 -11.26
N VAL A 449 4.24 -15.83 -12.06
CA VAL A 449 3.56 -17.11 -12.25
C VAL A 449 3.35 -17.88 -10.93
N SER A 450 2.49 -18.89 -10.99
CA SER A 450 2.17 -19.79 -9.88
C SER A 450 3.40 -20.38 -9.19
N LEU A 451 3.28 -20.56 -7.87
CA LEU A 451 4.26 -21.32 -7.07
C LEU A 451 4.11 -22.85 -7.28
N GLY A 452 3.00 -23.32 -7.83
CA GLY A 452 2.68 -24.74 -7.94
C GLY A 452 3.60 -25.55 -8.86
N SER A 453 4.30 -24.89 -9.79
CA SER A 453 5.30 -25.52 -10.68
C SER A 453 6.71 -25.59 -10.07
N TYR A 454 6.93 -24.93 -8.94
CA TYR A 454 8.23 -24.90 -8.27
C TYR A 454 8.57 -26.27 -7.69
N SER A 455 9.87 -26.58 -7.57
CA SER A 455 10.30 -27.86 -7.01
C SER A 455 9.77 -28.02 -5.58
N PRO A 456 9.13 -29.15 -5.23
CA PRO A 456 8.58 -29.35 -3.88
C PRO A 456 9.67 -29.46 -2.80
N ASP A 457 10.93 -29.68 -3.20
CA ASP A 457 12.08 -29.76 -2.30
C ASP A 457 12.72 -28.39 -2.02
N LEU A 458 12.24 -27.32 -2.66
CA LEU A 458 12.76 -25.95 -2.54
C LEU A 458 11.66 -25.01 -2.06
N ASP A 459 12.06 -23.96 -1.33
CA ASP A 459 11.14 -22.89 -0.96
C ASP A 459 11.04 -21.86 -2.10
N PRO A 460 9.89 -21.71 -2.77
CA PRO A 460 9.71 -20.72 -3.83
C PRO A 460 9.84 -19.28 -3.33
N LEU A 461 9.68 -19.03 -2.04
CA LEU A 461 9.74 -17.70 -1.42
C LEU A 461 11.00 -17.53 -0.55
N ALA A 462 12.04 -18.35 -0.76
CA ALA A 462 13.24 -18.34 0.08
C ALA A 462 13.88 -16.96 0.19
N GLY A 463 14.06 -16.28 -0.95
CA GLY A 463 14.81 -15.02 -1.04
C GLY A 463 16.21 -15.16 -0.43
N GLU A 464 16.81 -16.35 -0.47
CA GLU A 464 18.14 -16.62 0.04
C GLU A 464 19.18 -16.18 -1.00
N GLU A 465 20.26 -15.54 -0.54
CA GLU A 465 21.43 -15.26 -1.36
C GLU A 465 22.49 -16.30 -1.03
N LYS A 466 22.90 -17.07 -2.04
CA LYS A 466 23.90 -18.11 -1.93
C LYS A 466 24.75 -18.14 -3.18
N ASP A 467 26.07 -18.19 -3.00
CA ASP A 467 27.05 -18.25 -4.09
C ASP A 467 26.86 -17.13 -5.14
N GLY A 468 26.52 -15.92 -4.68
CA GLY A 468 26.30 -14.74 -5.53
C GLY A 468 25.00 -14.78 -6.35
N LYS A 469 24.01 -15.55 -5.91
CA LYS A 469 22.70 -15.69 -6.55
C LYS A 469 21.59 -15.56 -5.53
N VAL A 470 20.51 -14.86 -5.89
CA VAL A 470 19.27 -14.85 -5.10
C VAL A 470 18.30 -15.87 -5.70
N PHE A 471 17.76 -16.75 -4.86
CA PHE A 471 16.86 -17.83 -5.28
C PHE A 471 15.40 -17.56 -4.86
N GLY A 472 14.48 -18.00 -5.72
CA GLY A 472 13.03 -17.97 -5.48
C GLY A 472 12.25 -17.52 -6.71
N ARG A 473 10.95 -17.83 -6.73
CA ARG A 473 10.02 -17.44 -7.79
C ARG A 473 9.95 -15.92 -7.92
N GLY A 474 10.09 -15.46 -9.15
CA GLY A 474 10.08 -14.05 -9.52
C GLY A 474 11.34 -13.29 -9.11
N SER A 475 12.34 -13.96 -8.52
CA SER A 475 13.64 -13.33 -8.24
C SER A 475 14.28 -12.80 -9.52
N LEU A 476 14.13 -13.52 -10.62
CA LEU A 476 14.56 -13.11 -11.95
C LEU A 476 13.42 -12.44 -12.74
N ASP A 477 12.18 -12.94 -12.60
CA ASP A 477 11.02 -12.55 -13.43
C ASP A 477 9.85 -11.93 -12.63
N MET A 478 9.83 -10.62 -12.38
CA MET A 478 10.92 -9.66 -12.66
C MET A 478 11.33 -8.82 -11.45
N LYS A 479 11.15 -9.34 -10.22
CA LYS A 479 11.30 -8.57 -8.98
C LYS A 479 12.71 -7.99 -8.78
N ALA A 480 13.76 -8.62 -9.31
CA ALA A 480 15.10 -8.00 -9.30
C ALA A 480 15.20 -6.73 -10.15
N GLY A 481 14.48 -6.66 -11.29
CA GLY A 481 14.41 -5.46 -12.11
C GLY A 481 13.68 -4.31 -11.39
N VAL A 482 12.60 -4.63 -10.69
CA VAL A 482 11.87 -3.69 -9.82
C VAL A 482 12.76 -3.22 -8.66
N ALA A 483 13.46 -4.14 -7.99
CA ALA A 483 14.41 -3.83 -6.93
C ALA A 483 15.56 -2.91 -7.39
N ALA A 484 16.12 -3.17 -8.58
CA ALA A 484 17.15 -2.33 -9.19
C ALA A 484 16.61 -0.93 -9.50
N SER A 485 15.37 -0.81 -9.97
CA SER A 485 14.70 0.46 -10.24
C SER A 485 14.50 1.28 -8.96
N MET A 486 14.00 0.64 -7.90
CA MET A 486 13.86 1.24 -6.57
C MET A 486 15.22 1.72 -6.04
N ALA A 487 16.25 0.87 -6.07
CA ALA A 487 17.59 1.23 -5.60
C ALA A 487 18.20 2.39 -6.39
N ALA A 488 18.04 2.43 -7.72
CA ALA A 488 18.48 3.54 -8.56
C ALA A 488 17.81 4.86 -8.15
N MET A 489 16.48 4.87 -7.96
CA MET A 489 15.75 6.04 -7.47
C MET A 489 16.24 6.50 -6.09
N ALA A 490 16.50 5.57 -5.16
CA ALA A 490 17.01 5.91 -3.83
C ALA A 490 18.40 6.59 -3.88
N ARG A 491 19.26 6.18 -4.83
CA ARG A 491 20.57 6.82 -5.04
C ARG A 491 20.44 8.23 -5.60
N ILE A 492 19.53 8.44 -6.56
CA ILE A 492 19.25 9.77 -7.12
C ILE A 492 18.68 10.71 -6.03
N LEU A 493 17.77 10.21 -5.19
CA LEU A 493 17.25 10.96 -4.05
C LEU A 493 18.36 11.32 -3.05
N ARG A 494 19.29 10.38 -2.77
CA ARG A 494 20.43 10.60 -1.87
C ARG A 494 21.37 11.72 -2.33
N ASP A 495 21.43 11.97 -3.63
CA ASP A 495 22.21 13.05 -4.22
C ASP A 495 21.44 14.39 -4.27
N GLY A 496 20.26 14.47 -3.65
CA GLY A 496 19.44 15.67 -3.59
C GLY A 496 18.67 15.96 -4.87
N CYS A 497 18.25 14.91 -5.59
CA CYS A 497 17.45 14.99 -6.82
C CYS A 497 18.05 15.96 -7.85
N PRO A 498 19.26 15.67 -8.39
CA PRO A 498 19.94 16.57 -9.31
C PRO A 498 19.19 16.77 -10.64
N GLN A 499 18.37 15.80 -11.04
CA GLN A 499 17.68 15.75 -12.32
C GLN A 499 16.62 16.84 -12.50
N ARG A 500 16.35 17.21 -13.74
CA ARG A 500 15.34 18.20 -14.14
C ARG A 500 14.02 17.58 -14.56
N GLY A 501 14.04 16.38 -15.15
CA GLY A 501 12.83 15.63 -15.46
C GLY A 501 12.41 14.67 -14.35
N ASP A 502 11.14 14.27 -14.36
CA ASP A 502 10.58 13.35 -13.37
C ASP A 502 11.07 11.91 -13.62
N VAL A 503 11.28 11.15 -12.55
CA VAL A 503 11.52 9.69 -12.63
C VAL A 503 10.33 8.99 -12.02
N ILE A 504 9.70 8.11 -12.80
CA ILE A 504 8.45 7.43 -12.43
C ILE A 504 8.74 5.94 -12.32
N LEU A 505 8.54 5.34 -11.15
CA LEU A 505 8.42 3.88 -11.01
C LEU A 505 6.97 3.49 -11.27
N ALA A 506 6.73 2.59 -12.21
CA ALA A 506 5.46 1.91 -12.40
C ALA A 506 5.63 0.43 -12.03
N ALA A 507 5.25 0.09 -10.80
CA ALA A 507 5.23 -1.29 -10.30
C ALA A 507 3.86 -1.90 -10.56
N VAL A 508 3.72 -2.69 -11.63
CA VAL A 508 2.43 -3.01 -12.25
C VAL A 508 1.96 -4.45 -11.98
N ALA A 509 0.65 -4.63 -11.88
CA ALA A 509 0.03 -5.93 -11.73
C ALA A 509 -0.30 -6.60 -13.07
N ASP A 510 -0.49 -7.92 -13.03
CA ASP A 510 -1.08 -8.75 -14.09
C ASP A 510 -0.29 -8.94 -15.39
N GLU A 511 1.01 -8.64 -15.45
CA GLU A 511 1.79 -8.79 -16.71
C GLU A 511 1.78 -10.24 -17.19
N GLU A 512 1.96 -11.20 -16.27
CA GLU A 512 2.09 -12.63 -16.57
C GLU A 512 0.81 -13.26 -17.16
N ASN A 513 -0.28 -12.49 -17.25
CA ASN A 513 -1.55 -12.92 -17.83
C ASN A 513 -2.05 -11.95 -18.90
N PHE A 514 -2.48 -10.76 -18.49
CA PHE A 514 -3.17 -9.82 -19.36
C PHE A 514 -2.61 -8.40 -19.31
N SER A 515 -1.56 -8.06 -18.57
CA SER A 515 -0.99 -6.70 -18.45
C SER A 515 -1.99 -5.60 -18.12
N LYS A 516 -3.00 -5.89 -17.30
CA LYS A 516 -4.00 -4.90 -16.92
C LYS A 516 -3.43 -3.76 -16.09
N GLY A 517 -2.35 -3.99 -15.34
CA GLY A 517 -1.67 -2.97 -14.55
C GLY A 517 -1.11 -1.85 -15.43
N THR A 518 -0.33 -2.16 -16.46
CA THR A 518 0.20 -1.14 -17.38
C THR A 518 -0.91 -0.44 -18.17
N GLU A 519 -1.96 -1.16 -18.58
CA GLU A 519 -3.15 -0.53 -19.18
C GLU A 519 -3.81 0.48 -18.23
N GLU A 520 -3.91 0.15 -16.93
CA GLU A 520 -4.45 1.04 -15.91
C GLU A 520 -3.55 2.27 -15.68
N VAL A 521 -2.23 2.08 -15.61
CA VAL A 521 -1.25 3.18 -15.48
C VAL A 521 -1.43 4.19 -16.60
N LEU A 522 -1.51 3.72 -17.85
CA LEU A 522 -1.73 4.58 -19.01
C LEU A 522 -3.11 5.24 -19.00
N ALA A 523 -4.16 4.49 -18.62
CA ALA A 523 -5.53 5.02 -18.53
C ALA A 523 -5.70 6.08 -17.43
N ALA A 524 -4.93 5.98 -16.34
CA ALA A 524 -4.86 6.97 -15.28
C ALA A 524 -4.10 8.25 -15.69
N GLY A 525 -3.47 8.25 -16.88
CA GLY A 525 -2.81 9.42 -17.46
C GLY A 525 -1.33 9.53 -17.12
N TRP A 526 -0.72 8.49 -16.54
CA TRP A 526 0.72 8.47 -16.32
C TRP A 526 1.46 8.35 -17.66
N GLN A 527 2.35 9.32 -17.92
CA GLN A 527 3.16 9.39 -19.13
C GLN A 527 4.60 9.75 -18.79
N ALA A 528 5.51 9.42 -19.69
CA ALA A 528 6.91 9.81 -19.65
C ALA A 528 7.45 10.06 -21.07
N ASP A 529 8.59 10.74 -21.20
CA ASP A 529 9.25 10.94 -22.49
C ASP A 529 9.92 9.66 -23.02
N ALA A 530 10.22 8.72 -22.13
CA ALA A 530 10.71 7.37 -22.45
C ALA A 530 10.50 6.40 -21.28
N ALA A 531 10.68 5.10 -21.53
CA ALA A 531 10.60 4.07 -20.50
C ALA A 531 11.72 3.02 -20.59
N VAL A 532 12.06 2.42 -19.44
CA VAL A 532 12.87 1.20 -19.35
C VAL A 532 12.03 0.11 -18.69
N ILE A 533 12.00 -1.08 -19.30
CA ILE A 533 11.38 -2.29 -18.73
C ILE A 533 12.52 -3.22 -18.29
N PRO A 534 12.76 -3.40 -16.99
CA PRO A 534 13.92 -4.14 -16.51
C PRO A 534 13.74 -5.66 -16.48
N GLU A 535 13.15 -6.23 -17.55
CA GLU A 535 12.95 -7.68 -17.73
C GLU A 535 14.27 -8.46 -17.76
N PRO A 536 14.27 -9.78 -17.51
CA PRO A 536 15.48 -10.59 -17.47
C PRO A 536 16.05 -10.90 -18.88
N THR A 537 16.56 -9.86 -19.55
CA THR A 537 17.11 -9.92 -20.91
C THR A 537 18.54 -10.45 -20.98
N GLN A 538 19.07 -11.02 -19.91
CA GLN A 538 20.48 -11.38 -19.80
C GLN A 538 21.43 -10.20 -20.06
N GLN A 539 20.98 -8.98 -19.75
CA GLN A 539 21.67 -7.71 -20.03
C GLN A 539 21.93 -7.46 -21.52
N GLU A 540 21.04 -7.96 -22.38
CA GLU A 540 20.96 -7.57 -23.78
C GLU A 540 19.90 -6.48 -23.98
N MET A 541 20.12 -5.56 -24.93
CA MET A 541 19.27 -4.39 -25.15
C MET A 541 18.14 -4.72 -26.14
N GLY A 542 16.96 -5.03 -25.61
CA GLY A 542 15.76 -5.26 -26.38
C GLY A 542 15.13 -3.97 -26.88
N VAL A 543 14.96 -3.86 -28.19
CA VAL A 543 14.30 -2.72 -28.86
C VAL A 543 13.16 -3.14 -29.76
N ALA A 544 12.84 -4.43 -29.77
CA ALA A 544 11.71 -5.00 -30.48
C ALA A 544 11.31 -6.33 -29.83
N HIS A 545 10.02 -6.68 -29.88
CA HIS A 545 9.59 -8.04 -29.56
C HIS A 545 8.34 -8.44 -30.35
N LYS A 546 8.06 -9.75 -30.38
CA LYS A 546 6.85 -10.28 -31.03
C LYS A 546 5.60 -9.95 -30.24
N GLY A 547 4.47 -9.91 -30.92
CA GLY A 547 3.14 -9.88 -30.34
C GLY A 547 2.47 -11.25 -30.42
N PHE A 548 1.22 -11.31 -30.02
CA PHE A 548 0.38 -12.48 -30.28
C PHE A 548 -1.09 -12.13 -30.44
N VAL A 549 -1.81 -13.00 -31.16
CA VAL A 549 -3.26 -12.91 -31.38
C VAL A 549 -3.85 -14.30 -31.26
N TRP A 550 -4.86 -14.45 -30.42
CA TRP A 550 -5.67 -15.67 -30.35
C TRP A 550 -6.91 -15.51 -31.20
N ILE A 551 -7.11 -16.46 -32.11
CA ILE A 551 -8.25 -16.50 -33.03
C ILE A 551 -8.99 -17.81 -32.85
N GLU A 552 -10.31 -17.71 -32.69
CA GLU A 552 -11.19 -18.86 -32.79
C GLU A 552 -11.86 -18.95 -34.17
N ILE A 553 -11.91 -20.18 -34.68
CA ILE A 553 -12.51 -20.55 -35.95
C ILE A 553 -13.53 -21.64 -35.69
N ASP A 554 -14.80 -21.33 -35.92
CA ASP A 554 -15.91 -22.28 -35.77
C ASP A 554 -16.28 -22.88 -37.12
N VAL A 555 -16.02 -24.18 -37.29
CA VAL A 555 -16.49 -24.99 -38.41
C VAL A 555 -17.89 -25.53 -38.08
N LEU A 556 -18.82 -25.35 -39.01
CA LEU A 556 -20.24 -25.64 -38.82
C LEU A 556 -20.64 -26.89 -39.60
N GLY A 557 -21.32 -27.79 -38.89
CA GLY A 557 -21.90 -29.03 -39.40
C GLY A 557 -23.41 -29.06 -39.20
N VAL A 558 -23.97 -30.27 -39.23
CA VAL A 558 -25.39 -30.56 -38.99
C VAL A 558 -25.47 -31.82 -38.16
N ALA A 559 -26.03 -31.72 -36.96
CA ALA A 559 -26.21 -32.87 -36.08
C ALA A 559 -27.19 -33.88 -36.69
N ALA A 560 -26.81 -35.14 -36.65
CA ALA A 560 -27.60 -36.26 -37.13
C ALA A 560 -27.17 -37.55 -36.41
N HIS A 561 -28.05 -38.55 -36.39
CA HIS A 561 -27.67 -39.88 -35.93
C HIS A 561 -26.54 -40.46 -36.81
N GLY A 562 -25.54 -41.11 -36.23
CA GLY A 562 -24.35 -41.62 -36.93
C GLY A 562 -24.65 -42.62 -38.06
N SER A 563 -25.86 -43.17 -38.11
CA SER A 563 -26.33 -44.04 -39.20
C SER A 563 -27.04 -43.31 -40.35
N MET A 564 -27.17 -41.98 -40.29
CA MET A 564 -27.89 -41.14 -41.27
C MET A 564 -26.93 -40.15 -41.96
N PRO A 565 -25.93 -40.63 -42.72
CA PRO A 565 -24.94 -39.77 -43.38
C PRO A 565 -25.54 -38.77 -44.39
N GLU A 566 -26.74 -39.02 -44.89
CA GLU A 566 -27.41 -38.20 -45.90
C GLU A 566 -27.98 -36.88 -45.36
N VAL A 567 -28.17 -36.76 -44.05
CA VAL A 567 -28.68 -35.52 -43.40
C VAL A 567 -27.66 -34.89 -42.44
N GLY A 568 -26.57 -35.58 -42.13
CA GLY A 568 -25.49 -35.08 -41.27
C GLY A 568 -24.38 -34.36 -42.04
N VAL A 569 -23.73 -33.39 -41.38
CA VAL A 569 -22.50 -32.75 -41.87
C VAL A 569 -21.50 -32.76 -40.73
N ASP A 570 -20.36 -33.43 -40.93
CA ASP A 570 -19.37 -33.65 -39.88
C ASP A 570 -18.43 -32.44 -39.74
N ALA A 571 -18.67 -31.59 -38.73
CA ALA A 571 -17.84 -30.42 -38.47
C ALA A 571 -16.39 -30.78 -38.08
N ILE A 572 -16.15 -31.91 -37.42
CA ILE A 572 -14.80 -32.33 -36.97
C ILE A 572 -13.96 -32.73 -38.17
N LEU A 573 -14.50 -33.55 -39.07
CA LEU A 573 -13.78 -33.95 -40.29
C LEU A 573 -13.50 -32.75 -41.19
N LEU A 574 -14.48 -31.84 -41.34
CA LEU A 574 -14.32 -30.61 -42.12
C LEU A 574 -13.27 -29.66 -41.52
N ALA A 575 -13.12 -29.63 -40.19
CA ALA A 575 -12.04 -28.88 -39.54
C ALA A 575 -10.64 -29.39 -39.92
N GLY A 576 -10.49 -30.64 -40.38
CA GLY A 576 -9.24 -31.15 -40.93
C GLY A 576 -8.76 -30.42 -42.19
N ALA A 577 -9.69 -29.96 -43.03
CA ALA A 577 -9.35 -29.16 -44.21
C ALA A 577 -8.82 -27.77 -43.81
N VAL A 578 -9.43 -27.15 -42.79
CA VAL A 578 -8.99 -25.86 -42.24
C VAL A 578 -7.60 -25.97 -41.60
N GLN A 579 -7.34 -27.02 -40.80
CA GLN A 579 -6.03 -27.25 -40.20
C GLN A 579 -4.93 -27.44 -41.25
N THR A 580 -5.21 -28.22 -42.30
CA THR A 580 -4.28 -28.41 -43.42
C THR A 580 -3.94 -27.09 -44.09
N ALA A 581 -4.94 -26.24 -44.31
CA ALA A 581 -4.74 -24.92 -44.89
C ALA A 581 -3.93 -23.98 -43.98
N LEU A 582 -4.14 -24.05 -42.66
CA LEU A 582 -3.36 -23.30 -41.67
C LEU A 582 -1.88 -23.73 -41.68
N LEU A 583 -1.59 -25.03 -41.83
CA LEU A 583 -0.21 -25.54 -41.93
C LEU A 583 0.52 -24.99 -43.17
N GLU A 584 -0.17 -24.90 -44.31
CA GLU A 584 0.41 -24.27 -45.51
C GLU A 584 0.52 -22.75 -45.36
N PHE A 585 -0.48 -22.11 -44.75
CA PHE A 585 -0.46 -20.68 -44.49
C PHE A 585 0.71 -20.26 -43.57
N ALA A 586 1.05 -21.09 -42.57
CA ALA A 586 2.17 -20.86 -41.67
C ALA A 586 3.50 -20.62 -42.40
N LYS A 587 3.71 -21.25 -43.57
CA LYS A 587 4.92 -21.10 -44.39
C LYS A 587 4.99 -19.76 -45.13
N THR A 588 3.88 -19.04 -45.20
CA THR A 588 3.74 -17.76 -45.91
C THR A 588 3.76 -16.56 -44.97
N LEU A 589 3.85 -16.81 -43.66
CA LEU A 589 3.89 -15.76 -42.64
C LEU A 589 5.13 -14.87 -42.82
N PRO A 590 5.01 -13.55 -42.55
CA PRO A 590 6.10 -12.61 -42.75
C PRO A 590 7.24 -12.83 -41.74
N SER A 591 8.41 -12.31 -42.08
CA SER A 591 9.57 -12.25 -41.18
C SER A 591 9.99 -10.81 -40.96
N ASP A 592 10.55 -10.55 -39.78
CA ASP A 592 11.16 -9.28 -39.42
C ASP A 592 12.67 -9.44 -39.20
N PRO A 593 13.52 -8.46 -39.58
CA PRO A 593 14.96 -8.56 -39.41
C PRO A 593 15.45 -8.74 -37.98
N ARG A 594 14.73 -8.20 -36.98
CA ARG A 594 15.14 -8.24 -35.56
C ARG A 594 14.47 -9.37 -34.79
N VAL A 595 13.18 -9.61 -35.00
CA VAL A 595 12.42 -10.62 -34.21
C VAL A 595 12.22 -11.95 -34.95
N GLY A 596 12.65 -12.06 -36.22
CA GLY A 596 12.55 -13.28 -37.02
C GLY A 596 11.15 -13.54 -37.57
N CYS A 597 10.82 -14.80 -37.86
CA CYS A 597 9.55 -15.17 -38.51
C CYS A 597 8.35 -15.10 -37.56
N ALA A 598 7.22 -14.58 -38.06
CA ALA A 598 5.92 -14.85 -37.46
C ALA A 598 5.61 -16.35 -37.50
N SER A 599 4.81 -16.82 -36.56
CA SER A 599 4.41 -18.23 -36.48
C SER A 599 2.93 -18.35 -36.12
N LEU A 600 2.36 -19.52 -36.38
CA LEU A 600 1.05 -19.90 -35.86
C LEU A 600 1.11 -21.32 -35.31
N HIS A 601 0.27 -21.63 -34.33
CA HIS A 601 0.04 -22.99 -33.88
C HIS A 601 -1.41 -23.18 -33.43
N GLY A 602 -1.91 -24.42 -33.51
CA GLY A 602 -3.23 -24.80 -32.97
C GLY A 602 -3.12 -25.05 -31.48
N GLY A 603 -3.70 -24.19 -30.66
CA GLY A 603 -3.68 -24.31 -29.20
C GLY A 603 -4.76 -25.27 -28.70
N LEU A 604 -5.98 -25.19 -29.24
CA LEU A 604 -7.11 -26.04 -28.83
C LEU A 604 -7.96 -26.47 -30.04
N ILE A 605 -8.54 -27.67 -29.95
CA ILE A 605 -9.61 -28.15 -30.84
C ILE A 605 -10.71 -28.78 -29.99
N ARG A 606 -11.97 -28.39 -30.22
CA ARG A 606 -13.13 -28.91 -29.50
C ARG A 606 -14.27 -29.15 -30.47
N GLY A 607 -14.88 -30.33 -30.46
CA GLY A 607 -16.05 -30.62 -31.30
C GLY A 607 -16.68 -31.97 -30.96
N GLY A 608 -17.98 -32.08 -31.21
CA GLY A 608 -18.78 -33.26 -30.88
C GLY A 608 -19.15 -33.38 -29.40
N GLU A 609 -20.27 -34.04 -29.14
CA GLU A 609 -20.76 -34.33 -27.78
C GLU A 609 -20.62 -35.83 -27.44
N GLU A 610 -20.79 -36.70 -28.45
CA GLU A 610 -20.76 -38.15 -28.29
C GLU A 610 -20.41 -38.87 -29.61
N PRO A 611 -19.96 -40.14 -29.57
CA PRO A 611 -19.50 -40.85 -30.77
C PRO A 611 -20.61 -41.23 -31.78
N SER A 612 -21.86 -41.30 -31.34
CA SER A 612 -22.99 -41.81 -32.14
C SER A 612 -23.74 -40.73 -32.92
N SER A 613 -23.24 -39.50 -32.93
CA SER A 613 -23.87 -38.34 -33.54
C SER A 613 -22.87 -37.56 -34.39
N TYR A 614 -23.32 -37.05 -35.53
CA TYR A 614 -22.53 -36.11 -36.34
C TYR A 614 -22.34 -34.81 -35.55
N PRO A 615 -21.12 -34.28 -35.43
CA PRO A 615 -20.87 -33.02 -34.71
C PRO A 615 -21.35 -31.83 -35.54
N ASP A 616 -22.24 -31.01 -34.97
CA ASP A 616 -22.72 -29.78 -35.60
C ASP A 616 -21.75 -28.60 -35.48
N LYS A 617 -20.73 -28.70 -34.62
CA LYS A 617 -19.72 -27.67 -34.41
C LYS A 617 -18.36 -28.25 -34.07
N CYS A 618 -17.31 -27.65 -34.62
CA CYS A 618 -15.92 -27.82 -34.19
C CYS A 618 -15.20 -26.47 -34.13
N THR A 619 -14.68 -26.09 -32.96
CA THR A 619 -13.93 -24.86 -32.72
C THR A 619 -12.43 -25.16 -32.70
N LEU A 620 -11.67 -24.41 -33.50
CA LEU A 620 -10.21 -24.35 -33.48
C LEU A 620 -9.78 -23.04 -32.82
N THR A 621 -8.93 -23.10 -31.80
CA THR A 621 -8.24 -21.92 -31.23
C THR A 621 -6.81 -21.92 -31.73
N VAL A 622 -6.44 -20.87 -32.46
CA VAL A 622 -5.12 -20.70 -33.09
C VAL A 622 -4.45 -19.47 -32.50
N GLU A 623 -3.22 -19.62 -32.02
CA GLU A 623 -2.37 -18.49 -31.66
C GLU A 623 -1.48 -18.13 -32.86
N PHE A 624 -1.43 -16.85 -33.19
CA PHE A 624 -0.47 -16.26 -34.10
C PHE A 624 0.53 -15.45 -33.28
N ARG A 625 1.83 -15.76 -33.39
CA ARG A 625 2.91 -14.89 -32.91
C ARG A 625 3.23 -13.88 -34.00
N THR A 626 2.89 -12.63 -33.75
CA THR A 626 2.97 -11.55 -34.73
C THR A 626 4.31 -10.83 -34.71
N VAL A 627 4.73 -10.32 -35.86
CA VAL A 627 5.91 -9.45 -36.02
C VAL A 627 5.46 -8.00 -36.26
N PRO A 628 6.35 -6.98 -36.15
CA PRO A 628 5.96 -5.56 -36.24
C PRO A 628 5.14 -5.14 -37.48
N SER A 629 5.24 -5.87 -38.58
CA SER A 629 4.45 -5.64 -39.81
C SER A 629 3.00 -6.15 -39.74
N GLN A 630 2.61 -6.82 -38.65
CA GLN A 630 1.28 -7.42 -38.47
C GLN A 630 0.50 -6.77 -37.33
N THR A 631 -0.81 -6.60 -37.54
CA THR A 631 -1.78 -6.23 -36.50
C THR A 631 -2.83 -7.33 -36.33
N LYS A 632 -3.62 -7.29 -35.26
CA LYS A 632 -4.74 -8.22 -35.08
C LYS A 632 -5.75 -8.14 -36.25
N GLU A 633 -5.97 -6.96 -36.82
CA GLU A 633 -6.84 -6.76 -37.97
C GLU A 633 -6.24 -7.37 -39.26
N SER A 634 -4.91 -7.28 -39.45
CA SER A 634 -4.26 -7.90 -40.61
C SER A 634 -4.33 -9.42 -40.52
N VAL A 635 -4.00 -9.99 -39.36
CA VAL A 635 -4.08 -11.44 -39.12
C VAL A 635 -5.52 -11.93 -39.31
N LEU A 636 -6.50 -11.23 -38.74
CA LEU A 636 -7.91 -11.59 -38.90
C LEU A 636 -8.37 -11.55 -40.36
N ARG A 637 -7.88 -10.56 -41.14
CA ARG A 637 -8.15 -10.47 -42.58
C ARG A 637 -7.55 -11.64 -43.35
N ASP A 638 -6.31 -12.01 -43.03
CA ASP A 638 -5.63 -13.13 -43.68
C ASP A 638 -6.32 -14.46 -43.38
N VAL A 639 -6.73 -14.68 -42.14
CA VAL A 639 -7.51 -15.86 -41.74
C VAL A 639 -8.86 -15.91 -42.46
N LYS A 640 -9.56 -14.77 -42.60
CA LYS A 640 -10.81 -14.70 -43.38
C LYS A 640 -10.59 -15.12 -44.83
N GLY A 641 -9.57 -14.56 -45.48
CA GLY A 641 -9.23 -14.92 -46.86
C GLY A 641 -8.84 -16.39 -47.02
N LEU A 642 -8.12 -16.96 -46.03
CA LEU A 642 -7.82 -18.39 -45.98
C LEU A 642 -9.10 -19.23 -45.92
N LEU A 643 -10.02 -18.92 -45.01
CA LEU A 643 -11.26 -19.66 -44.83
C LEU A 643 -12.19 -19.59 -46.06
N GLU A 644 -12.28 -18.42 -46.70
CA GLU A 644 -13.00 -18.25 -47.97
C GLU A 644 -12.46 -19.18 -49.06
N LYS A 645 -11.12 -19.23 -49.20
CA LYS A 645 -10.45 -20.10 -50.17
C LYS A 645 -10.69 -21.58 -49.88
N VAL A 646 -10.58 -22.00 -48.62
CA VAL A 646 -10.77 -23.40 -48.22
C VAL A 646 -12.23 -23.83 -48.40
N ALA A 647 -13.20 -22.96 -48.06
CA ALA A 647 -14.62 -23.24 -48.25
C ALA A 647 -15.00 -23.36 -49.74
N ALA A 648 -14.39 -22.56 -50.61
CA ALA A 648 -14.59 -22.70 -52.05
C ALA A 648 -14.05 -24.02 -52.62
N GLN A 649 -13.06 -24.63 -51.97
CA GLN A 649 -12.38 -25.86 -52.41
C GLN A 649 -12.90 -27.13 -51.73
N THR A 650 -13.68 -26.99 -50.65
CA THR A 650 -14.12 -28.09 -49.79
C THR A 650 -15.65 -28.16 -49.76
N PRO A 651 -16.28 -29.05 -50.53
CA PRO A 651 -17.73 -29.20 -50.55
C PRO A 651 -18.32 -29.42 -49.15
N GLY A 652 -19.37 -28.66 -48.81
CA GLY A 652 -20.06 -28.77 -47.52
C GLY A 652 -19.40 -27.99 -46.37
N LEU A 653 -18.20 -27.45 -46.54
CA LEU A 653 -17.55 -26.64 -45.50
C LEU A 653 -18.30 -25.31 -45.29
N LYS A 654 -18.85 -25.13 -44.10
CA LYS A 654 -19.38 -23.87 -43.60
C LYS A 654 -18.62 -23.49 -42.34
N TYR A 655 -18.50 -22.19 -42.09
CA TYR A 655 -17.82 -21.66 -40.91
C TYR A 655 -18.51 -20.38 -40.45
N ALA A 656 -18.42 -20.08 -39.15
CA ALA A 656 -18.78 -18.76 -38.62
C ALA A 656 -17.60 -17.79 -38.78
N PRO A 657 -17.83 -16.47 -38.90
CA PRO A 657 -16.73 -15.51 -39.00
C PRO A 657 -15.69 -15.70 -37.89
N PRO A 658 -14.38 -15.78 -38.22
CA PRO A 658 -13.35 -15.95 -37.21
C PRO A 658 -13.35 -14.76 -36.26
N ARG A 659 -13.02 -15.01 -34.98
CA ARG A 659 -13.07 -14.01 -33.91
C ARG A 659 -11.74 -13.94 -33.18
N VAL A 660 -11.24 -12.72 -32.96
CA VAL A 660 -10.11 -12.51 -32.04
C VAL A 660 -10.65 -12.63 -30.62
N THR A 661 -10.06 -13.51 -29.81
CA THR A 661 -10.43 -13.67 -28.40
C THR A 661 -9.54 -12.86 -27.47
N PHE A 662 -8.28 -12.70 -27.84
CA PHE A 662 -7.31 -11.88 -27.12
C PHE A 662 -6.15 -11.50 -28.04
N SER A 663 -5.48 -10.37 -27.75
CA SER A 663 -4.33 -9.93 -28.54
C SER A 663 -3.42 -8.99 -27.77
N ARG A 664 -2.12 -9.10 -28.03
CA ARG A 664 -1.07 -8.23 -27.51
C ARG A 664 -0.15 -7.81 -28.67
N PRO A 665 0.07 -6.51 -28.89
CA PRO A 665 0.75 -6.01 -30.09
C PRO A 665 2.25 -6.36 -30.08
N PRO A 666 2.87 -6.57 -31.26
CA PRO A 666 4.33 -6.50 -31.39
C PRO A 666 4.79 -5.05 -31.23
N TYR A 667 6.08 -4.83 -30.99
CA TYR A 667 6.66 -3.50 -31.08
C TYR A 667 8.09 -3.53 -31.63
N ALA A 668 8.53 -2.41 -32.20
CA ALA A 668 9.90 -2.16 -32.60
C ALA A 668 10.20 -0.65 -32.62
N LEU A 669 11.26 -0.22 -31.92
CA LEU A 669 11.78 1.15 -32.02
C LEU A 669 12.44 1.38 -33.38
N SER A 670 12.40 2.63 -33.86
CA SER A 670 13.14 3.01 -35.08
C SER A 670 14.66 3.00 -34.83
N ASP A 671 15.45 2.77 -35.88
CA ASP A 671 16.92 2.76 -35.80
C ASP A 671 17.51 4.12 -35.36
N ASP A 672 16.76 5.21 -35.55
CA ASP A 672 17.14 6.59 -35.22
C ASP A 672 16.50 7.12 -33.93
N ASP A 673 15.87 6.26 -33.12
CA ASP A 673 15.25 6.65 -31.86
C ASP A 673 16.29 7.26 -30.89
N ALA A 674 16.02 8.48 -30.45
CA ALA A 674 16.95 9.24 -29.62
C ALA A 674 17.14 8.65 -28.21
N PHE A 675 16.10 8.00 -27.66
CA PHE A 675 16.20 7.36 -26.35
C PHE A 675 17.04 6.09 -26.44
N MET A 676 16.87 5.28 -27.49
CA MET A 676 17.72 4.11 -27.75
C MET A 676 19.21 4.47 -27.74
N GLY A 677 19.60 5.54 -28.44
CA GLY A 677 21.00 6.01 -28.45
C GLY A 677 21.49 6.51 -27.09
N THR A 678 20.63 7.18 -26.32
CA THR A 678 20.95 7.64 -24.96
C THR A 678 21.18 6.45 -24.02
N PHE A 679 20.28 5.47 -24.05
CA PHE A 679 20.37 4.27 -23.23
C PHE A 679 21.65 3.46 -23.52
N ALA A 680 21.96 3.22 -24.81
CA ALA A 680 23.20 2.55 -25.21
C ALA A 680 24.45 3.29 -24.71
N GLY A 681 24.42 4.62 -24.70
CA GLY A 681 25.48 5.46 -24.11
C GLY A 681 25.64 5.25 -22.61
N SER A 682 24.53 5.17 -21.86
CA SER A 682 24.54 4.90 -20.41
C SER A 682 25.06 3.49 -20.10
N VAL A 683 24.64 2.47 -20.86
CA VAL A 683 25.20 1.10 -20.73
C VAL A 683 26.71 1.11 -20.96
N LYS A 684 27.20 1.79 -22.01
CA LYS A 684 28.63 1.89 -22.30
C LYS A 684 29.43 2.55 -21.18
N LYS A 685 28.87 3.55 -20.50
CA LYS A 685 29.54 4.22 -19.37
C LYS A 685 29.77 3.27 -18.20
N VAL A 686 28.86 2.32 -17.96
CA VAL A 686 28.95 1.37 -16.86
C VAL A 686 29.77 0.13 -17.24
N THR A 687 29.47 -0.48 -18.39
CA THR A 687 30.06 -1.78 -18.80
C THR A 687 31.32 -1.64 -19.66
N GLY A 688 31.61 -0.44 -20.16
CA GLY A 688 32.68 -0.18 -21.13
C GLY A 688 32.35 -0.62 -22.57
N SER A 689 31.22 -1.29 -22.79
CA SER A 689 30.84 -1.85 -24.10
C SER A 689 29.51 -1.26 -24.59
N THR A 690 29.41 -0.99 -25.89
CA THR A 690 28.14 -0.53 -26.48
C THR A 690 27.24 -1.74 -26.72
N PRO A 691 26.02 -1.78 -26.16
CA PRO A 691 25.11 -2.89 -26.41
C PRO A 691 24.58 -2.82 -27.84
N GLU A 692 24.45 -3.98 -28.48
CA GLU A 692 23.77 -4.08 -29.77
C GLU A 692 22.24 -4.11 -29.55
N PRO A 693 21.45 -3.36 -30.34
CA PRO A 693 19.99 -3.46 -30.29
C PRO A 693 19.53 -4.81 -30.86
N ILE A 694 18.71 -5.54 -30.10
CA ILE A 694 18.19 -6.85 -30.52
C ILE A 694 16.67 -6.95 -30.40
N GLY A 695 16.10 -7.99 -31.03
CA GLY A 695 14.69 -8.34 -30.94
C GLY A 695 14.46 -9.61 -30.13
N PHE A 696 13.38 -9.65 -29.36
CA PHE A 696 12.98 -10.82 -28.57
C PHE A 696 11.74 -11.53 -29.13
N SER A 697 11.59 -12.81 -28.79
CA SER A 697 10.44 -13.62 -29.21
C SER A 697 9.30 -13.65 -28.19
N PHE A 698 9.58 -13.31 -26.92
CA PHE A 698 8.56 -13.13 -25.89
C PHE A 698 7.78 -11.83 -26.09
N TRP A 699 6.77 -11.59 -25.26
CA TRP A 699 6.01 -10.35 -25.21
C TRP A 699 6.21 -9.72 -23.82
N CYS A 700 6.23 -8.40 -23.73
CA CYS A 700 6.21 -7.66 -22.46
C CYS A 700 5.51 -6.31 -22.63
N ASP A 701 5.36 -5.57 -21.53
CA ASP A 701 4.64 -4.29 -21.47
C ASP A 701 5.22 -3.16 -22.33
N ALA A 702 6.44 -3.31 -22.86
CA ALA A 702 7.05 -2.33 -23.77
C ALA A 702 6.15 -1.97 -24.96
N ALA A 703 5.37 -2.93 -25.47
CA ALA A 703 4.48 -2.69 -26.57
C ALA A 703 3.28 -1.78 -26.20
N LEU A 704 2.77 -1.86 -24.97
CA LEU A 704 1.67 -1.00 -24.50
C LEU A 704 2.15 0.44 -24.35
N LEU A 705 3.34 0.63 -23.78
CA LEU A 705 3.97 1.95 -23.65
C LEU A 705 4.25 2.56 -25.04
N TYR A 706 4.75 1.75 -25.97
CA TYR A 706 5.02 2.19 -27.34
C TYR A 706 3.74 2.61 -28.09
N GLU A 707 2.64 1.85 -27.98
CA GLU A 707 1.35 2.24 -28.55
C GLU A 707 0.80 3.55 -27.95
N ALA A 708 1.13 3.85 -26.68
CA ALA A 708 0.82 5.12 -26.04
C ALA A 708 1.76 6.27 -26.43
N GLY A 709 2.75 6.02 -27.30
CA GLY A 709 3.70 7.02 -27.77
C GLY A 709 4.93 7.21 -26.88
N ILE A 710 5.19 6.27 -25.96
CA ILE A 710 6.34 6.29 -25.05
C ILE A 710 7.40 5.31 -25.58
N PRO A 711 8.54 5.78 -26.15
CA PRO A 711 9.59 4.89 -26.60
C PRO A 711 10.19 4.13 -25.41
N ALA A 712 10.32 2.81 -25.56
CA ALA A 712 10.67 1.94 -24.45
C ALA A 712 11.79 0.94 -24.81
N VAL A 713 12.76 0.79 -23.92
CA VAL A 713 13.86 -0.18 -24.02
C VAL A 713 13.69 -1.27 -22.97
N VAL A 714 13.89 -2.53 -23.36
CA VAL A 714 13.83 -3.69 -22.45
C VAL A 714 15.26 -4.11 -22.10
N TYR A 715 15.63 -4.03 -20.82
CA TYR A 715 16.98 -4.34 -20.37
C TYR A 715 17.04 -4.66 -18.87
N GLY A 716 17.47 -5.86 -18.50
CA GLY A 716 17.56 -6.25 -17.09
C GLY A 716 18.49 -7.42 -16.81
N PRO A 717 18.36 -8.05 -15.64
CA PRO A 717 19.42 -8.86 -15.06
C PRO A 717 19.62 -10.24 -15.71
N LYS A 718 20.76 -10.85 -15.40
CA LYS A 718 21.12 -12.23 -15.78
C LYS A 718 20.69 -13.22 -14.71
N GLY A 719 20.19 -14.36 -15.15
CA GLY A 719 19.77 -15.46 -14.29
C GLY A 719 19.32 -16.67 -15.10
N ALA A 720 18.70 -17.64 -14.43
CA ALA A 720 18.09 -18.78 -15.10
C ALA A 720 16.83 -19.25 -14.37
N GLY A 721 16.02 -20.05 -15.09
CA GLY A 721 14.88 -20.74 -14.49
C GLY A 721 13.54 -20.00 -14.59
N LEU A 722 13.38 -19.11 -15.56
CA LEU A 722 12.08 -18.48 -15.87
C LEU A 722 10.99 -19.55 -15.96
N HIS A 723 9.96 -19.40 -15.12
CA HIS A 723 8.81 -20.31 -14.97
C HIS A 723 9.19 -21.77 -14.64
N GLY A 724 10.45 -22.01 -14.27
CA GLY A 724 11.03 -23.33 -14.02
C GLY A 724 10.81 -23.82 -12.58
N LYS A 725 11.38 -25.00 -12.30
CA LYS A 725 11.33 -25.65 -10.97
C LYS A 725 12.23 -24.98 -9.93
N GLU A 726 13.19 -24.19 -10.38
CA GLU A 726 14.12 -23.41 -9.58
C GLU A 726 14.45 -22.17 -10.40
N GLU A 727 14.40 -21.00 -9.76
CA GLU A 727 14.66 -19.71 -10.38
C GLU A 727 15.69 -18.94 -9.56
N TRP A 728 16.63 -18.28 -10.24
CA TRP A 728 17.61 -17.43 -9.59
C TRP A 728 18.10 -16.29 -10.48
N VAL A 729 18.51 -15.20 -9.83
CA VAL A 729 19.16 -14.04 -10.43
C VAL A 729 20.57 -13.84 -9.84
N GLY A 730 21.53 -13.42 -10.67
CA GLY A 730 22.90 -13.17 -10.22
C GLY A 730 23.08 -11.82 -9.53
N SER A 731 23.59 -11.79 -8.31
CA SER A 731 23.70 -10.57 -7.49
C SER A 731 24.51 -9.45 -8.18
N GLU A 732 25.67 -9.77 -8.75
CA GLU A 732 26.48 -8.77 -9.48
C GLU A 732 25.74 -8.19 -10.69
N SER A 733 24.89 -8.99 -11.35
CA SER A 733 24.08 -8.52 -12.48
C SER A 733 23.02 -7.52 -12.04
N VAL A 734 22.36 -7.75 -10.91
CA VAL A 734 21.39 -6.79 -10.35
C VAL A 734 22.08 -5.47 -9.99
N ARG A 735 23.30 -5.52 -9.44
CA ARG A 735 24.10 -4.31 -9.15
C ARG A 735 24.44 -3.53 -10.41
N GLU A 736 24.94 -4.21 -11.44
CA GLU A 736 25.28 -3.56 -12.72
C GLU A 736 24.04 -2.95 -13.41
N VAL A 737 22.89 -3.65 -13.39
CA VAL A 737 21.61 -3.09 -13.88
C VAL A 737 21.22 -1.85 -13.07
N THR A 738 21.35 -1.88 -11.75
CA THR A 738 21.08 -0.70 -10.90
C THR A 738 21.95 0.49 -11.28
N ASP A 739 23.24 0.27 -11.53
CA ASP A 739 24.20 1.30 -11.93
C ASP A 739 23.85 1.90 -13.32
N ILE A 740 23.37 1.06 -14.24
CA ILE A 740 22.88 1.49 -15.57
C ILE A 740 21.61 2.32 -15.44
N LEU A 741 20.63 1.86 -14.64
CA LEU A 741 19.37 2.59 -14.40
C LEU A 741 19.63 3.96 -13.76
N GLU A 742 20.55 4.02 -12.80
CA GLU A 742 21.00 5.30 -12.21
C GLU A 742 21.64 6.21 -13.27
N THR A 743 22.52 5.66 -14.11
CA THR A 743 23.22 6.43 -15.16
C THR A 743 22.26 6.97 -16.20
N VAL A 744 21.28 6.18 -16.67
CA VAL A 744 20.28 6.66 -17.64
C VAL A 744 19.37 7.73 -17.04
N ILE A 745 19.00 7.63 -15.76
CA ILE A 745 18.27 8.71 -15.08
C ILE A 745 19.07 10.01 -15.13
N ARG A 746 20.37 9.96 -14.80
CA ARG A 746 21.24 11.15 -14.79
C ARG A 746 21.45 11.74 -16.18
N ASP A 747 21.55 10.90 -17.20
CA ASP A 747 21.82 11.33 -18.56
C ASP A 747 20.57 11.85 -19.28
N PHE A 748 19.44 11.14 -19.13
CA PHE A 748 18.21 11.44 -19.86
C PHE A 748 17.35 12.50 -19.17
N CYS A 749 17.29 12.47 -17.83
CA CYS A 749 16.49 13.43 -17.05
C CYS A 749 17.24 14.72 -16.69
N ALA A 750 18.42 14.95 -17.26
CA ALA A 750 19.36 16.05 -16.92
C ALA A 750 18.80 17.48 -17.06
#